data_AF-A0A0D2CAD8-F1
#
_entry.id   AF-A0A0D2CAD8-F1
#
_cell.length_a   1.000
_cell.length_b   1.000
_cell.length_c   1.000
_cell.angle_alpha   90.00
_cell.angle_beta   90.00
_cell.angle_gamma   90.00
#
_symmetry.space_group_name_H-M   'P 1'
#
loop_
_entity.id
_entity.type
_entity.pdbx_description
1 polymer ?
#
loop_
_entity_poly.entity_id
_entity_poly.type
_entity_poly.pdbx_seq_one_letter_code
_entity_poly.pdbx_strand_id
1 'polypeptide(L)'
;MQQESVLRAVANRLTVTPVEDLPRIAGLLAAQLADCSLNSRFADGKASNASVAVHKLRTRINSLLQEKSIAGRFTGVVLVKAAVDNGGENVLRASESWARGLLNCINKPDTVEVKTLYLVALTRIFVLTQDDPALVREITTPLLPTFIKTTLNLIRPTSVRTSNGSRKVASPMLTSVLTCWIRLLPRHASVFRPFLKQLRPILLTIIADGEALARERDLAIQLLCWLLWSVPKNAIVPESISMFRNLINAAHATVDKAFRAVVEEYESNDATTTRVRGRQNFAKDPKQTESDSAGLPPWTGIQEGSHRLRVILEWLTCLLSVSSAEPLSLPIGALSDLTTRLMAITVPSGKAGAINDMKYHEEASKDEKEELWVNLPEVHKGCLRLLAELCSSLGQALFPLQQTIVGQILDLFASMSWHESVRSEIYSVIGMIMKKLDISALESHRAAFLSLLERCCDDLKTGYVQTTGSNTTPAKNDSIHLGSNVAPNEKSQVGSSCKQPDVVEAAWMLLSQSLKYYPATSLSRHIRTEMDRTAVLLDHKDAMLASILNPVLAKDGKVAGASLLPFLVRSMDDNMVLDALLRPRMPVLTDGGVQVGTNSTVQVGDAEENESDGLAETDVLAHLEQSVAEQQNEDARALEARVDEVHITSRLEDNKDVRAQKRSIDALETEFVSDGAHSTGYLGLREPKKSRSEALSEEVFTPTTEDTHTGRPSEVDADTEHLGRLNTQPPLWQAQGPESPSYPVSDTTAPKQPPQDDSDSDDSEIPTIDPELDTDEDEEML
;
A
#
# COMPACT_ATOMS: atom_id res chain seq x y z
N MET A 1 35.58 30.61 18.90
CA MET A 1 35.96 31.66 17.92
C MET A 1 35.85 31.18 16.47
N GLN A 2 36.46 30.06 16.08
CA GLN A 2 36.55 29.57 14.68
C GLN A 2 35.24 29.64 13.85
N GLN A 3 34.10 29.12 14.35
CA GLN A 3 32.82 29.16 13.62
C GLN A 3 32.34 30.59 13.27
N GLU A 4 32.72 31.61 14.04
CA GLU A 4 32.35 33.00 13.76
C GLU A 4 33.22 33.62 12.66
N SER A 5 34.50 33.21 12.56
CA SER A 5 35.32 33.54 11.39
C SER A 5 34.82 32.85 10.12
N VAL A 6 34.24 31.64 10.20
CA VAL A 6 33.60 30.98 9.05
C VAL A 6 32.40 31.79 8.55
N LEU A 7 31.47 32.19 9.44
CA LEU A 7 30.32 33.00 9.07
C LEU A 7 30.74 34.35 8.43
N ARG A 8 31.76 35.01 8.99
CA ARG A 8 32.33 36.25 8.41
C ARG A 8 33.03 35.99 7.07
N ALA A 9 33.72 34.86 6.89
CA ALA A 9 34.32 34.48 5.62
C ALA A 9 33.26 34.21 4.54
N VAL A 10 32.19 33.48 4.85
CA VAL A 10 31.04 33.25 3.95
C VAL A 10 30.41 34.58 3.54
N ALA A 11 30.05 35.44 4.51
CA ALA A 11 29.46 36.75 4.24
C ALA A 11 30.37 37.69 3.43
N ASN A 12 31.70 37.55 3.55
CA ASN A 12 32.66 38.31 2.75
C ASN A 12 32.83 37.74 1.34
N ARG A 13 32.95 36.42 1.17
CA ARG A 13 33.02 35.75 -0.15
C ARG A 13 31.78 36.09 -1.00
N LEU A 14 30.58 36.06 -0.41
CA LEU A 14 29.33 36.48 -1.05
C LEU A 14 29.29 37.95 -1.50
N THR A 15 30.14 38.82 -0.96
CA THR A 15 30.26 40.24 -1.38
C THR A 15 31.44 40.53 -2.31
N VAL A 16 32.43 39.64 -2.39
CA VAL A 16 33.64 39.84 -3.22
C VAL A 16 33.58 39.05 -4.52
N THR A 17 32.98 37.86 -4.53
CA THR A 17 32.81 37.06 -5.75
C THR A 17 31.73 37.67 -6.65
N PRO A 18 31.98 37.85 -7.96
CA PRO A 18 30.98 38.37 -8.89
C PRO A 18 29.83 37.38 -9.07
N VAL A 19 28.64 37.91 -9.37
CA VAL A 19 27.36 37.18 -9.33
C VAL A 19 27.35 35.94 -10.23
N GLU A 20 27.95 36.02 -11.42
CA GLU A 20 27.96 34.92 -12.38
C GLU A 20 28.90 33.75 -11.99
N ASP A 21 29.87 33.99 -11.10
CA ASP A 21 30.72 32.93 -10.53
C ASP A 21 30.16 32.33 -9.23
N LEU A 22 29.21 33.00 -8.56
CA LEU A 22 28.63 32.52 -7.31
C LEU A 22 28.04 31.10 -7.38
N PRO A 23 27.34 30.66 -8.46
CA PRO A 23 26.83 29.30 -8.57
C PRO A 23 27.91 28.21 -8.42
N ARG A 24 29.13 28.48 -8.90
CA ARG A 24 30.26 27.54 -8.83
C ARG A 24 30.73 27.27 -7.40
N ILE A 25 30.53 28.23 -6.50
CA ILE A 25 30.91 28.12 -5.08
C ILE A 25 29.70 27.97 -4.14
N ALA A 26 28.47 28.06 -4.64
CA ALA A 26 27.24 28.03 -3.83
C ALA A 26 27.15 26.76 -2.94
N GLY A 27 27.52 25.59 -3.46
CA GLY A 27 27.56 24.34 -2.68
C GLY A 27 28.60 24.36 -1.55
N LEU A 28 29.80 24.93 -1.80
CA LEU A 28 30.83 25.10 -0.77
C LEU A 28 30.39 26.07 0.31
N LEU A 29 29.74 27.18 -0.08
CA LEU A 29 29.23 28.17 0.87
C LEU A 29 28.03 27.63 1.67
N ALA A 30 27.20 26.76 1.07
CA ALA A 30 26.14 26.04 1.77
C ALA A 30 26.69 25.05 2.83
N ALA A 31 27.72 24.28 2.49
CA ALA A 31 28.41 23.40 3.45
C ALA A 31 29.03 24.20 4.61
N GLN A 32 29.80 25.26 4.29
CA GLN A 32 30.39 26.15 5.30
C GLN A 32 29.34 26.86 6.19
N LEU A 33 28.09 26.98 5.71
CA LEU A 33 26.98 27.53 6.48
C LEU A 33 26.28 26.48 7.35
N ALA A 34 26.28 25.20 6.93
CA ALA A 34 25.82 24.07 7.73
C ALA A 34 26.74 23.74 8.90
N ASP A 35 28.07 23.87 8.71
CA ASP A 35 29.09 23.69 9.76
C ASP A 35 29.06 24.79 10.86
N CYS A 36 28.27 25.85 10.66
CA CYS A 36 28.10 26.93 11.61
C CYS A 36 26.96 26.65 12.61
N SER A 37 27.18 27.03 13.87
CA SER A 37 26.17 26.97 14.96
C SER A 37 25.09 28.07 14.84
N LEU A 38 24.43 28.16 13.68
CA LEU A 38 23.56 29.26 13.25
C LEU A 38 22.50 29.68 14.29
N ASN A 39 21.82 28.73 14.93
CA ASN A 39 20.77 29.01 15.90
C ASN A 39 21.24 29.90 17.06
N SER A 40 22.51 29.75 17.48
CA SER A 40 23.14 30.57 18.53
C SER A 40 23.50 31.99 18.06
N ARG A 41 23.53 32.23 16.75
CA ARG A 41 24.00 33.49 16.13
C ARG A 41 22.85 34.36 15.62
N PHE A 42 21.71 33.75 15.33
CA PHE A 42 20.46 34.43 14.97
C PHE A 42 19.59 34.81 16.18
N ALA A 43 20.00 34.47 17.41
CA ALA A 43 19.34 34.94 18.63
C ALA A 43 19.56 36.46 18.83
N ASP A 44 18.53 37.20 19.24
CA ASP A 44 18.52 38.67 19.40
C ASP A 44 19.29 39.19 20.65
N GLY A 45 20.43 38.57 20.96
CA GLY A 45 21.38 39.07 21.95
C GLY A 45 22.09 40.32 21.45
N LYS A 46 21.64 41.51 21.89
CA LYS A 46 22.09 42.86 21.49
C LYS A 46 23.58 43.21 21.71
N ALA A 47 24.44 42.23 22.01
CA ALA A 47 25.84 42.43 22.41
C ALA A 47 26.84 41.48 21.71
N SER A 48 26.55 41.01 20.49
CA SER A 48 27.43 40.06 19.76
C SER A 48 27.88 40.56 18.38
N ASN A 49 29.19 40.50 18.12
CA ASN A 49 29.78 40.73 16.79
C ASN A 49 29.23 39.80 15.70
N ALA A 50 28.65 38.65 16.09
CA ALA A 50 27.97 37.76 15.16
C ALA A 50 26.68 38.37 14.59
N SER A 51 25.99 39.26 15.30
CA SER A 51 24.77 39.92 14.83
C SER A 51 25.02 40.73 13.55
N VAL A 52 26.14 41.45 13.47
CA VAL A 52 26.55 42.19 12.27
C VAL A 52 26.84 41.24 11.09
N ALA A 53 27.46 40.09 11.35
CA ALA A 53 27.72 39.08 10.32
C ALA A 53 26.43 38.41 9.81
N VAL A 54 25.50 38.09 10.72
CA VAL A 54 24.16 37.57 10.41
C VAL A 54 23.34 38.58 9.62
N HIS A 55 23.34 39.86 10.02
CA HIS A 55 22.65 40.92 9.28
C HIS A 55 23.25 41.10 7.87
N LYS A 56 24.58 41.16 7.74
CA LYS A 56 25.25 41.21 6.43
C LYS A 56 24.86 40.02 5.54
N LEU A 57 24.80 38.80 6.12
CA LEU A 57 24.37 37.60 5.40
C LEU A 57 22.90 37.69 4.98
N ARG A 58 21.97 38.02 5.89
CA ARG A 58 20.52 38.13 5.61
C ARG A 58 20.25 39.17 4.51
N THR A 59 20.90 40.32 4.59
CA THR A 59 20.78 41.40 3.60
C THR A 59 21.39 41.00 2.25
N ARG A 60 22.52 40.29 2.21
CA ARG A 60 23.08 39.78 0.94
C ARG A 60 22.21 38.67 0.33
N ILE A 61 21.65 37.76 1.12
CA ILE A 61 20.69 36.75 0.63
C ILE A 61 19.43 37.43 0.06
N ASN A 62 18.86 38.42 0.73
CA ASN A 62 17.74 39.21 0.20
C ASN A 62 18.11 39.88 -1.15
N SER A 63 19.31 40.45 -1.26
CA SER A 63 19.84 41.02 -2.50
C SER A 63 19.97 39.99 -3.62
N LEU A 64 20.46 38.77 -3.33
CA LEU A 64 20.59 37.68 -4.30
C LEU A 64 19.24 37.18 -4.82
N LEU A 65 18.21 37.10 -3.95
CA LEU A 65 16.84 36.73 -4.36
C LEU A 65 16.17 37.82 -5.22
N GLN A 66 16.54 39.09 -5.05
CA GLN A 66 16.04 40.22 -5.84
C GLN A 66 16.85 40.50 -7.11
N GLU A 67 17.96 39.78 -7.32
CA GLU A 67 18.89 39.97 -8.43
C GLU A 67 18.22 39.75 -9.79
N LYS A 68 18.72 40.43 -10.84
CA LYS A 68 18.26 40.23 -12.23
C LYS A 68 18.82 38.95 -12.88
N SER A 69 20.04 38.54 -12.53
CA SER A 69 20.66 37.30 -13.04
C SER A 69 20.06 36.05 -12.38
N ILE A 70 19.97 34.95 -13.14
CA ILE A 70 19.60 33.63 -12.62
C ILE A 70 20.68 33.11 -11.66
N ALA A 71 21.96 33.43 -11.91
CA ALA A 71 23.09 33.02 -11.07
C ALA A 71 22.98 33.56 -9.62
N GLY A 72 22.55 34.81 -9.48
CA GLY A 72 22.23 35.43 -8.19
C GLY A 72 21.10 34.71 -7.47
N ARG A 73 19.93 34.55 -8.13
CA ARG A 73 18.75 33.91 -7.51
C ARG A 73 18.97 32.44 -7.15
N PHE A 74 19.67 31.68 -8.00
CA PHE A 74 20.11 30.30 -7.73
C PHE A 74 20.97 30.23 -6.46
N THR A 75 21.99 31.09 -6.37
CA THR A 75 22.84 31.17 -5.18
C THR A 75 22.01 31.54 -3.94
N GLY A 76 21.08 32.49 -4.08
CA GLY A 76 20.14 32.89 -3.03
C GLY A 76 19.34 31.72 -2.47
N VAL A 77 18.67 30.92 -3.31
CA VAL A 77 17.86 29.78 -2.83
C VAL A 77 18.70 28.66 -2.20
N VAL A 78 19.88 28.36 -2.76
CA VAL A 78 20.80 27.38 -2.17
C VAL A 78 21.21 27.78 -0.76
N LEU A 79 21.54 29.07 -0.54
CA LEU A 79 21.89 29.60 0.78
C LEU A 79 20.69 29.67 1.73
N VAL A 80 19.49 30.06 1.27
CA VAL A 80 18.28 30.04 2.11
C VAL A 80 18.00 28.61 2.59
N LYS A 81 18.05 27.62 1.70
CA LYS A 81 17.82 26.23 2.05
C LYS A 81 18.85 25.73 3.08
N ALA A 82 20.14 25.98 2.84
CA ALA A 82 21.21 25.59 3.77
C ALA A 82 21.08 26.30 5.13
N ALA A 83 20.73 27.59 5.15
CA ALA A 83 20.47 28.35 6.37
C ALA A 83 19.28 27.78 7.14
N VAL A 84 18.17 27.47 6.46
CA VAL A 84 16.93 26.97 7.08
C VAL A 84 17.10 25.54 7.60
N ASP A 85 17.76 24.65 6.86
CA ASP A 85 17.94 23.25 7.27
C ASP A 85 18.85 23.08 8.50
N ASN A 86 19.83 23.95 8.69
CA ASN A 86 20.81 23.90 9.79
C ASN A 86 20.61 25.04 10.82
N GLY A 87 19.57 25.85 10.62
CA GLY A 87 19.41 27.14 11.28
C GLY A 87 18.77 27.09 12.66
N GLY A 88 17.93 26.09 12.89
CA GLY A 88 17.05 26.05 14.04
C GLY A 88 16.02 27.20 14.08
N GLU A 89 15.34 27.28 15.21
CA GLU A 89 14.20 28.16 15.47
C GLU A 89 14.47 29.65 15.19
N ASN A 90 15.66 30.16 15.57
CA ASN A 90 15.97 31.59 15.40
C ASN A 90 16.21 31.98 13.94
N VAL A 91 16.69 31.05 13.09
CA VAL A 91 16.75 31.29 11.64
C VAL A 91 15.36 31.21 11.01
N LEU A 92 14.47 30.34 11.51
CA LEU A 92 13.08 30.27 11.04
C LEU A 92 12.33 31.57 11.33
N ARG A 93 12.47 32.17 12.52
CA ARG A 93 11.98 33.52 12.84
C ARG A 93 12.47 34.59 11.85
N ALA A 94 13.73 34.53 11.43
CA ALA A 94 14.28 35.44 10.43
C ALA A 94 13.90 35.11 8.96
N SER A 95 13.27 33.95 8.69
CA SER A 95 13.09 33.44 7.33
C SER A 95 11.92 34.06 6.53
N GLU A 96 11.03 34.79 7.19
CA GLU A 96 9.83 35.42 6.60
C GLU A 96 10.14 36.26 5.34
N SER A 97 11.21 37.06 5.38
CA SER A 97 11.69 37.84 4.24
C SER A 97 12.20 36.98 3.08
N TRP A 98 12.82 35.83 3.38
CA TRP A 98 13.29 34.88 2.37
C TRP A 98 12.13 34.10 1.75
N ALA A 99 11.11 33.72 2.53
CA ALA A 99 9.90 33.09 2.02
C ALA A 99 9.17 34.00 1.01
N ARG A 100 8.99 35.30 1.32
CA ARG A 100 8.45 36.27 0.34
C ARG A 100 9.36 36.43 -0.88
N GLY A 101 10.68 36.46 -0.69
CA GLY A 101 11.66 36.51 -1.79
C GLY A 101 11.55 35.32 -2.74
N LEU A 102 11.55 34.09 -2.22
CA LEU A 102 11.42 32.86 -2.98
C LEU A 102 10.08 32.76 -3.73
N LEU A 103 8.98 33.16 -3.09
CA LEU A 103 7.65 33.17 -3.71
C LEU A 103 7.59 34.12 -4.91
N ASN A 104 8.26 35.27 -4.82
CA ASN A 104 8.43 36.20 -5.94
C ASN A 104 9.38 35.67 -7.02
N CYS A 105 10.32 34.77 -6.69
CA CYS A 105 11.22 34.13 -7.66
C CYS A 105 10.51 33.09 -8.53
N ILE A 106 9.49 32.38 -8.02
CA ILE A 106 8.74 31.38 -8.79
C ILE A 106 8.17 31.96 -10.10
N ASN A 107 7.71 33.21 -10.07
CA ASN A 107 7.11 33.92 -11.20
C ASN A 107 8.16 34.53 -12.18
N LYS A 108 9.46 34.34 -11.95
CA LYS A 108 10.52 34.80 -12.87
C LYS A 108 10.71 33.83 -14.06
N PRO A 109 11.30 34.26 -15.19
CA PRO A 109 11.64 33.38 -16.31
C PRO A 109 12.89 32.52 -16.02
N ASP A 110 12.84 31.76 -14.93
CA ASP A 110 13.92 30.88 -14.47
C ASP A 110 13.72 29.45 -14.97
N THR A 111 14.81 28.68 -15.04
CA THR A 111 14.77 27.28 -15.51
C THR A 111 14.02 26.36 -14.54
N VAL A 112 13.62 25.19 -15.03
CA VAL A 112 12.79 24.20 -14.31
C VAL A 112 13.47 23.69 -13.04
N GLU A 113 14.80 23.55 -13.08
CA GLU A 113 15.64 23.07 -11.97
C GLU A 113 15.69 24.11 -10.84
N VAL A 114 15.94 25.38 -11.19
CA VAL A 114 16.00 26.48 -10.23
C VAL A 114 14.62 26.74 -9.62
N LYS A 115 13.54 26.64 -10.41
CA LYS A 115 12.17 26.70 -9.89
C LYS A 115 11.84 25.55 -8.94
N THR A 116 12.28 24.33 -9.23
CA THR A 116 12.16 23.21 -8.29
C THR A 116 12.87 23.50 -6.96
N LEU A 117 14.04 24.16 -6.98
CA LEU A 117 14.72 24.59 -5.74
C LEU A 117 13.89 25.62 -4.95
N TYR A 118 13.23 26.60 -5.59
CA TYR A 118 12.33 27.53 -4.90
C TYR A 118 11.17 26.79 -4.22
N LEU A 119 10.53 25.86 -4.93
CA LEU A 119 9.42 25.04 -4.40
C LEU A 119 9.86 24.20 -3.20
N VAL A 120 11.02 23.54 -3.29
CA VAL A 120 11.59 22.71 -2.22
C VAL A 120 11.99 23.55 -1.01
N ALA A 121 12.59 24.72 -1.20
CA ALA A 121 12.97 25.62 -0.11
C ALA A 121 11.74 26.20 0.63
N LEU A 122 10.72 26.66 -0.10
CA LEU A 122 9.46 27.15 0.49
C LEU A 122 8.71 26.05 1.24
N THR A 123 8.57 24.87 0.61
CA THR A 123 7.96 23.70 1.24
C THR A 123 8.68 23.35 2.55
N ARG A 124 10.02 23.45 2.57
CA ARG A 124 10.83 23.16 3.76
C ARG A 124 10.66 24.21 4.87
N ILE A 125 10.55 25.50 4.53
CA ILE A 125 10.22 26.56 5.51
C ILE A 125 8.88 26.25 6.16
N PHE A 126 7.81 26.08 5.36
CA PHE A 126 6.47 25.81 5.89
C PHE A 126 6.44 24.54 6.78
N VAL A 127 7.05 23.45 6.31
CA VAL A 127 7.22 22.18 7.05
C VAL A 127 7.94 22.35 8.40
N LEU A 128 8.90 23.27 8.50
CA LEU A 128 9.66 23.52 9.73
C LEU A 128 9.00 24.54 10.68
N THR A 129 8.13 25.43 10.17
CA THR A 129 7.37 26.35 11.03
C THR A 129 6.27 25.67 11.84
N GLN A 130 5.85 24.46 11.46
CA GLN A 130 4.61 23.83 11.96
C GLN A 130 4.51 23.73 13.49
N ASP A 131 5.65 23.55 14.16
CA ASP A 131 5.72 23.18 15.58
C ASP A 131 5.74 24.43 16.51
N ASP A 132 5.91 25.63 15.93
CA ASP A 132 5.74 26.93 16.61
C ASP A 132 4.47 27.63 16.06
N PRO A 133 3.38 27.74 16.85
CA PRO A 133 2.13 28.33 16.38
C PRO A 133 2.22 29.83 16.11
N ALA A 134 3.24 30.55 16.59
CA ALA A 134 3.50 31.93 16.17
C ALA A 134 4.08 31.95 14.75
N LEU A 135 5.09 31.13 14.45
CA LEU A 135 5.66 31.02 13.10
C LEU A 135 4.63 30.55 12.06
N VAL A 136 3.71 29.66 12.44
CA VAL A 136 2.57 29.28 11.57
C VAL A 136 1.69 30.50 11.24
N ARG A 137 1.43 31.39 12.20
CA ARG A 137 0.60 32.59 11.99
C ARG A 137 1.32 33.70 11.22
N GLU A 138 2.60 33.92 11.51
CA GLU A 138 3.40 35.02 10.94
C GLU A 138 3.92 34.70 9.53
N ILE A 139 4.40 33.47 9.29
CA ILE A 139 5.06 33.09 8.04
C ILE A 139 4.15 32.26 7.15
N THR A 140 3.65 31.14 7.65
CA THR A 140 3.05 30.11 6.79
C THR A 140 1.61 30.42 6.39
N THR A 141 0.75 30.81 7.33
CA THR A 141 -0.65 31.14 7.07
C THR A 141 -0.84 32.25 6.03
N PRO A 142 -0.13 33.39 6.05
CA PRO A 142 -0.29 34.45 5.04
C PRO A 142 0.35 34.12 3.68
N LEU A 143 1.38 33.27 3.63
CA LEU A 143 2.13 32.98 2.39
C LEU A 143 1.62 31.74 1.65
N LEU A 144 1.11 30.73 2.37
CA LEU A 144 0.68 29.45 1.80
C LEU A 144 -0.50 29.59 0.79
N PRO A 145 -1.55 30.41 1.01
CA PRO A 145 -2.61 30.63 0.00
C PRO A 145 -2.05 31.19 -1.32
N THR A 146 -1.10 32.11 -1.23
CA THR A 146 -0.44 32.71 -2.40
C THR A 146 0.47 31.69 -3.08
N PHE A 147 1.21 30.87 -2.32
CA PHE A 147 1.98 29.75 -2.86
C PHE A 147 1.10 28.73 -3.59
N ILE A 148 -0.05 28.34 -3.04
CA ILE A 148 -1.01 27.43 -3.70
C ILE A 148 -1.53 28.08 -5.00
N LYS A 149 -1.94 29.36 -4.97
CA LYS A 149 -2.40 30.09 -6.17
C LYS A 149 -1.31 30.21 -7.26
N THR A 150 -0.06 30.47 -6.88
CA THR A 150 1.07 30.53 -7.83
C THR A 150 1.40 29.16 -8.40
N THR A 151 1.42 28.10 -7.58
CA THR A 151 1.70 26.73 -8.04
C THR A 151 0.58 26.14 -8.90
N LEU A 152 -0.69 26.46 -8.61
CA LEU A 152 -1.83 26.18 -9.49
C LEU A 152 -1.66 26.78 -10.89
N ASN A 153 -1.07 27.96 -11.01
CA ASN A 153 -0.80 28.58 -12.31
C ASN A 153 0.37 27.91 -13.05
N LEU A 154 1.39 27.40 -12.35
CA LEU A 154 2.51 26.68 -12.96
C LEU A 154 2.12 25.34 -13.61
N ILE A 155 1.12 24.64 -13.06
CA ILE A 155 0.74 23.30 -13.53
C ILE A 155 -0.33 23.29 -14.62
N ARG A 156 -0.82 24.46 -15.06
CA ARG A 156 -1.81 24.55 -16.14
C ARG A 156 -1.22 23.92 -17.43
N PRO A 157 -1.94 23.00 -18.10
CA PRO A 157 -1.45 22.39 -19.34
C PRO A 157 -1.13 23.45 -20.39
N THR A 158 0.08 23.40 -20.94
CA THR A 158 0.52 24.39 -21.93
C THR A 158 0.17 23.88 -23.32
N SER A 159 -0.54 24.69 -24.10
CA SER A 159 -0.96 24.33 -25.46
C SER A 159 0.17 24.59 -26.45
N VAL A 160 0.80 23.52 -26.94
CA VAL A 160 1.88 23.57 -27.92
C VAL A 160 1.29 23.35 -29.31
N ARG A 161 1.44 24.34 -30.19
CA ARG A 161 1.09 24.20 -31.61
C ARG A 161 2.14 23.35 -32.32
N THR A 162 1.73 22.21 -32.86
CA THR A 162 2.49 21.38 -33.79
C THR A 162 1.90 21.52 -35.20
N SER A 163 2.54 20.92 -36.20
CA SER A 163 2.05 20.94 -37.60
C SER A 163 0.65 20.33 -37.77
N ASN A 164 0.23 19.45 -36.85
CA ASN A 164 -0.99 18.66 -36.96
C ASN A 164 -2.07 19.09 -35.95
N GLY A 165 -1.88 20.21 -35.24
CA GLY A 165 -2.85 20.75 -34.27
C GLY A 165 -2.20 21.29 -32.99
N SER A 166 -3.01 21.65 -32.01
CA SER A 166 -2.53 22.08 -30.69
C SER A 166 -2.59 20.94 -29.67
N ARG A 167 -1.44 20.36 -29.31
CA ARG A 167 -1.35 19.34 -28.26
C ARG A 167 -1.19 20.03 -26.90
N LYS A 168 -2.01 19.66 -25.92
CA LYS A 168 -1.77 20.03 -24.52
C LYS A 168 -0.58 19.22 -24.02
N VAL A 169 0.43 19.88 -23.47
CA VAL A 169 1.59 19.22 -22.87
C VAL A 169 1.56 19.46 -21.36
N ALA A 170 1.81 18.41 -20.59
CA ALA A 170 1.95 18.50 -19.13
C ALA A 170 3.05 19.49 -18.76
N SER A 171 2.83 20.27 -17.69
CA SER A 171 3.85 21.20 -17.22
C SER A 171 5.04 20.43 -16.64
N PRO A 172 6.31 20.75 -17.00
CA PRO A 172 7.48 20.10 -16.39
C PRO A 172 7.64 20.41 -14.89
N MET A 173 6.76 21.25 -14.32
CA MET A 173 6.67 21.53 -12.89
C MET A 173 5.65 20.64 -12.16
N LEU A 174 4.87 19.81 -12.87
CA LEU A 174 3.74 19.05 -12.30
C LEU A 174 4.19 18.09 -11.19
N THR A 175 5.05 17.12 -11.50
CA THR A 175 5.70 16.23 -10.50
C THR A 175 6.21 17.00 -9.27
N SER A 176 6.92 18.11 -9.48
CA SER A 176 7.49 18.92 -8.37
C SER A 176 6.41 19.57 -7.51
N VAL A 177 5.38 20.15 -8.11
CA VAL A 177 4.28 20.82 -7.41
C VAL A 177 3.41 19.82 -6.64
N LEU A 178 3.03 18.69 -7.25
CA LEU A 178 2.27 17.63 -6.57
C LEU A 178 3.03 17.11 -5.34
N THR A 179 4.33 16.84 -5.48
CA THR A 179 5.21 16.42 -4.37
C THR A 179 5.24 17.45 -3.24
N CYS A 180 5.22 18.75 -3.54
CA CYS A 180 5.15 19.81 -2.53
C CYS A 180 3.78 19.85 -1.83
N TRP A 181 2.68 19.73 -2.57
CA TRP A 181 1.33 19.72 -1.99
C TRP A 181 1.07 18.51 -1.08
N ILE A 182 1.50 17.31 -1.47
CA ILE A 182 1.42 16.09 -0.64
C ILE A 182 2.15 16.27 0.70
N ARG A 183 3.28 16.99 0.72
CA ARG A 183 4.04 17.27 1.97
C ARG A 183 3.40 18.32 2.86
N LEU A 184 2.62 19.24 2.30
CA LEU A 184 2.04 20.39 3.00
C LEU A 184 0.59 20.15 3.45
N LEU A 185 -0.21 19.41 2.68
CA LEU A 185 -1.64 19.26 2.94
C LEU A 185 -1.93 18.62 4.30
N PRO A 186 -1.32 17.47 4.71
CA PRO A 186 -1.62 16.85 6.00
C PRO A 186 -1.35 17.76 7.21
N ARG A 187 -0.47 18.76 7.05
CA ARG A 187 -0.05 19.72 8.09
C ARG A 187 -0.87 21.02 8.08
N HIS A 188 -1.46 21.38 6.93
CA HIS A 188 -2.12 22.67 6.70
C HIS A 188 -3.47 22.53 5.98
N ALA A 189 -4.19 21.42 6.21
CA ALA A 189 -5.33 20.99 5.40
C ALA A 189 -6.46 22.03 5.29
N SER A 190 -6.68 22.83 6.33
CA SER A 190 -7.64 23.95 6.34
C SER A 190 -7.31 25.04 5.30
N VAL A 191 -6.03 25.27 5.01
CA VAL A 191 -5.57 26.27 4.03
C VAL A 191 -5.77 25.78 2.58
N PHE A 192 -5.82 24.47 2.36
CA PHE A 192 -6.15 23.88 1.06
C PHE A 192 -7.66 23.89 0.75
N ARG A 193 -8.53 23.94 1.77
CA ARG A 193 -10.00 23.87 1.63
C ARG A 193 -10.60 24.84 0.58
N PRO A 194 -10.20 26.12 0.49
CA PRO A 194 -10.76 27.04 -0.53
C PRO A 194 -10.41 26.64 -1.97
N PHE A 195 -9.33 25.89 -2.17
CA PHE A 195 -8.79 25.56 -3.49
C PHE A 195 -9.31 24.23 -4.05
N LEU A 196 -10.08 23.45 -3.28
CA LEU A 196 -10.52 22.10 -3.67
C LEU A 196 -11.31 22.03 -4.97
N LYS A 197 -12.17 23.04 -5.23
CA LYS A 197 -12.92 23.17 -6.49
C LYS A 197 -12.03 23.37 -7.73
N GLN A 198 -10.78 23.83 -7.54
CA GLN A 198 -9.78 23.98 -8.60
C GLN A 198 -8.82 22.78 -8.65
N LEU A 199 -8.45 22.23 -7.49
CA LEU A 199 -7.55 21.08 -7.38
C LEU A 199 -8.19 19.79 -7.91
N ARG A 200 -9.41 19.43 -7.48
CA ARG A 200 -10.06 18.15 -7.84
C ARG A 200 -10.13 17.94 -9.37
N PRO A 201 -10.64 18.89 -10.19
CA PRO A 201 -10.71 18.70 -11.64
C PRO A 201 -9.35 18.55 -12.33
N ILE A 202 -8.31 19.23 -11.84
CA ILE A 202 -6.96 19.11 -12.41
C ILE A 202 -6.41 17.70 -12.16
N LEU A 203 -6.53 17.19 -10.94
CA LEU A 203 -6.07 15.84 -10.58
C LEU A 203 -6.87 14.76 -11.32
N LEU A 204 -8.20 14.90 -11.39
CA LEU A 204 -9.08 14.02 -12.17
C LEU A 204 -8.74 13.99 -13.67
N THR A 205 -8.27 15.12 -14.22
CA THR A 205 -7.79 15.17 -15.61
C THR A 205 -6.46 14.43 -15.77
N ILE A 206 -5.52 14.57 -14.82
CA ILE A 206 -4.20 13.92 -14.88
C ILE A 206 -4.31 12.39 -14.78
N ILE A 207 -5.17 11.87 -13.89
CA ILE A 207 -5.29 10.42 -13.72
C ILE A 207 -6.03 9.74 -14.88
N ALA A 208 -6.94 10.46 -15.52
CA ALA A 208 -7.68 10.02 -16.71
C ALA A 208 -6.93 10.20 -18.04
N ASP A 209 -5.76 10.85 -18.03
CA ASP A 209 -4.92 10.98 -19.21
C ASP A 209 -4.15 9.67 -19.45
N GLY A 210 -4.38 9.03 -20.59
CA GLY A 210 -3.67 7.82 -21.04
C GLY A 210 -2.16 8.04 -21.18
N GLU A 211 -1.74 9.21 -21.66
CA GLU A 211 -0.34 9.55 -21.94
C GLU A 211 0.42 10.02 -20.69
N ALA A 212 -0.27 10.29 -19.58
CA ALA A 212 0.37 10.79 -18.36
C ALA A 212 1.34 9.77 -17.75
N LEU A 213 2.52 10.27 -17.36
CA LEU A 213 3.58 9.50 -16.71
C LEU A 213 3.03 8.81 -15.44
N ALA A 214 3.37 7.54 -15.24
CA ALA A 214 2.91 6.75 -14.07
C ALA A 214 3.09 7.52 -12.75
N ARG A 215 4.29 8.04 -12.51
CA ARG A 215 4.61 8.86 -11.33
C ARG A 215 3.69 10.08 -11.13
N GLU A 216 3.19 10.70 -12.19
CA GLU A 216 2.30 11.88 -12.09
C GLU A 216 0.86 11.45 -11.80
N ARG A 217 0.43 10.31 -12.32
CA ARG A 217 -0.80 9.62 -11.93
C ARG A 217 -0.76 9.18 -10.46
N ASP A 218 0.33 8.54 -10.02
CA ASP A 218 0.53 8.09 -8.63
C ASP A 218 0.44 9.27 -7.64
N LEU A 219 1.13 10.38 -7.94
CA LEU A 219 1.10 11.59 -7.12
C LEU A 219 -0.27 12.27 -7.15
N ALA A 220 -1.00 12.23 -8.28
CA ALA A 220 -2.34 12.80 -8.37
C ALA A 220 -3.38 11.97 -7.61
N ILE A 221 -3.31 10.63 -7.68
CA ILE A 221 -4.11 9.69 -6.87
C ILE A 221 -3.82 9.92 -5.37
N GLN A 222 -2.54 9.89 -4.98
CA GLN A 222 -2.14 10.10 -3.59
C GLN A 222 -2.62 11.46 -3.07
N LEU A 223 -2.52 12.53 -3.87
CA LEU A 223 -3.04 13.83 -3.47
C LEU A 223 -4.58 13.86 -3.39
N LEU A 224 -5.30 13.18 -4.28
CA LEU A 224 -6.77 13.05 -4.20
C LEU A 224 -7.21 12.38 -2.88
N CYS A 225 -6.54 11.32 -2.44
CA CYS A 225 -6.78 10.73 -1.12
C CYS A 225 -6.44 11.71 0.01
N TRP A 226 -5.32 12.44 -0.07
CA TRP A 226 -5.00 13.48 0.92
C TRP A 226 -6.00 14.64 0.94
N LEU A 227 -6.67 14.98 -0.17
CA LEU A 227 -7.71 16.02 -0.17
C LEU A 227 -8.85 15.74 0.83
N LEU A 228 -9.12 14.48 1.18
CA LEU A 228 -10.14 14.12 2.18
C LEU A 228 -9.84 14.74 3.55
N TRP A 229 -8.57 14.96 3.90
CA TRP A 229 -8.19 15.59 5.18
C TRP A 229 -8.45 17.10 5.25
N SER A 230 -8.71 17.74 4.11
CA SER A 230 -9.05 19.17 4.05
C SER A 230 -10.54 19.46 4.29
N VAL A 231 -11.38 18.42 4.29
CA VAL A 231 -12.82 18.43 4.60
C VAL A 231 -13.04 18.87 6.08
N PRO A 232 -14.21 19.37 6.50
CA PRO A 232 -14.52 19.53 7.93
C PRO A 232 -14.36 18.20 8.68
N LYS A 233 -13.79 18.21 9.90
CA LYS A 233 -13.38 16.99 10.63
C LYS A 233 -14.48 15.91 10.66
N ASN A 234 -15.68 16.30 11.10
CA ASN A 234 -16.86 15.44 11.24
C ASN A 234 -17.37 14.84 9.91
N ALA A 235 -16.84 15.28 8.77
CA ALA A 235 -17.21 14.80 7.43
C ALA A 235 -16.11 13.99 6.73
N ILE A 236 -14.91 13.82 7.33
CA ILE A 236 -13.81 13.03 6.73
C ILE A 236 -14.24 11.57 6.56
N VAL A 237 -14.80 10.94 7.61
CA VAL A 237 -15.28 9.55 7.56
C VAL A 237 -16.39 9.35 6.51
N PRO A 238 -17.52 10.09 6.52
CA PRO A 238 -18.56 9.89 5.51
C PRO A 238 -18.14 10.27 4.09
N GLU A 239 -17.28 11.28 3.88
CA GLU A 239 -16.75 11.57 2.53
C GLU A 239 -15.79 10.44 2.06
N SER A 240 -15.06 9.79 2.96
CA SER A 240 -14.24 8.61 2.65
C SER A 240 -15.10 7.39 2.27
N ILE A 241 -16.16 7.09 3.05
CA ILE A 241 -17.11 6.00 2.72
C ILE A 241 -17.81 6.29 1.38
N SER A 242 -18.19 7.55 1.13
CA SER A 242 -18.75 7.99 -0.15
C SER A 242 -17.75 7.81 -1.28
N MET A 243 -16.47 8.13 -1.07
CA MET A 243 -15.41 7.93 -2.08
C MET A 243 -15.24 6.45 -2.44
N PHE A 244 -15.15 5.54 -1.46
CA PHE A 244 -15.13 4.09 -1.71
C PHE A 244 -16.34 3.64 -2.53
N ARG A 245 -17.56 4.02 -2.13
CA ARG A 245 -18.79 3.68 -2.86
C ARG A 245 -18.80 4.26 -4.28
N ASN A 246 -18.36 5.50 -4.45
CA ASN A 246 -18.32 6.18 -5.74
C ASN A 246 -17.31 5.56 -6.71
N LEU A 247 -16.16 5.10 -6.21
CA LEU A 247 -15.15 4.38 -6.97
C LEU A 247 -15.61 2.98 -7.37
N ILE A 248 -16.20 2.21 -6.45
CA ILE A 248 -16.75 0.88 -6.76
C ILE A 248 -17.90 0.99 -7.80
N ASN A 249 -18.80 1.96 -7.64
CA ASN A 249 -19.85 2.23 -8.63
C ASN A 249 -19.30 2.70 -9.99
N ALA A 250 -18.22 3.50 -10.00
CA ALA A 250 -17.55 3.92 -11.23
C ALA A 250 -16.84 2.74 -11.92
N ALA A 251 -16.24 1.83 -11.15
CA ALA A 251 -15.66 0.60 -11.67
C ALA A 251 -16.73 -0.25 -12.35
N HIS A 252 -17.78 -0.69 -11.65
CA HIS A 252 -18.85 -1.50 -12.26
C HIS A 252 -19.47 -0.83 -13.49
N ALA A 253 -19.80 0.47 -13.43
CA ALA A 253 -20.35 1.21 -14.58
C ALA A 253 -19.37 1.37 -15.77
N THR A 254 -18.07 1.12 -15.55
CA THR A 254 -17.04 1.04 -16.59
C THR A 254 -16.92 -0.40 -17.11
N VAL A 255 -16.95 -1.41 -16.23
CA VAL A 255 -17.00 -2.84 -16.60
C VAL A 255 -18.20 -3.14 -17.51
N ASP A 256 -19.39 -2.64 -17.16
CA ASP A 256 -20.64 -2.79 -17.94
C ASP A 256 -20.55 -2.30 -19.40
N LYS A 257 -19.51 -1.52 -19.73
CA LYS A 257 -19.25 -0.92 -21.05
C LYS A 257 -18.01 -1.52 -21.71
N ALA A 258 -16.91 -1.68 -20.97
CA ALA A 258 -15.65 -2.23 -21.47
C ALA A 258 -15.75 -3.74 -21.73
N PHE A 259 -16.47 -4.47 -20.89
CA PHE A 259 -16.63 -5.93 -21.01
C PHE A 259 -17.93 -6.30 -21.74
N ARG A 260 -18.56 -5.36 -22.46
CA ARG A 260 -19.84 -5.58 -23.17
C ARG A 260 -19.82 -6.71 -24.19
N ALA A 261 -18.65 -7.07 -24.71
CA ALA A 261 -18.48 -8.20 -25.62
C ALA A 261 -18.69 -9.57 -24.95
N VAL A 262 -18.55 -9.63 -23.62
CA VAL A 262 -18.63 -10.84 -22.78
C VAL A 262 -20.03 -10.97 -22.17
N VAL A 263 -20.58 -12.18 -22.25
CA VAL A 263 -21.76 -12.59 -21.49
C VAL A 263 -21.28 -13.01 -20.10
N GLU A 264 -21.39 -12.10 -19.13
CA GLU A 264 -20.97 -12.37 -17.76
C GLU A 264 -22.01 -13.24 -17.04
N GLU A 265 -21.59 -14.39 -16.51
CA GLU A 265 -22.39 -15.26 -15.63
C GLU A 265 -22.32 -14.82 -14.15
N TYR A 266 -21.84 -13.60 -13.92
CA TYR A 266 -21.61 -13.01 -12.62
C TYR A 266 -22.89 -12.36 -12.07
N GLU A 267 -23.35 -12.83 -10.91
CA GLU A 267 -24.37 -12.15 -10.11
C GLU A 267 -23.73 -11.51 -8.87
N SER A 268 -24.10 -10.26 -8.58
CA SER A 268 -23.60 -9.54 -7.40
C SER A 268 -24.32 -10.01 -6.13
N ASN A 269 -23.59 -10.05 -5.01
CA ASN A 269 -24.16 -10.33 -3.69
C ASN A 269 -24.97 -9.13 -3.15
N ASP A 270 -24.85 -7.94 -3.76
CA ASP A 270 -25.62 -6.74 -3.41
C ASP A 270 -26.70 -6.49 -4.47
N ALA A 271 -27.96 -6.69 -4.09
CA ALA A 271 -29.12 -6.47 -4.97
C ALA A 271 -29.27 -5.02 -5.47
N THR A 272 -28.57 -4.04 -4.88
CA THR A 272 -28.51 -2.65 -5.37
C THR A 272 -27.45 -2.46 -6.47
N THR A 273 -26.49 -3.37 -6.57
CA THR A 273 -25.46 -3.44 -7.62
C THR A 273 -25.96 -4.21 -8.85
N THR A 274 -27.05 -4.98 -8.74
CA THR A 274 -27.76 -5.67 -9.84
C THR A 274 -28.46 -4.67 -10.79
N ARG A 275 -27.64 -3.93 -11.54
CA ARG A 275 -28.11 -2.94 -12.53
C ARG A 275 -28.60 -3.63 -13.78
N VAL A 276 -29.80 -3.26 -14.23
CA VAL A 276 -30.32 -3.66 -15.55
C VAL A 276 -29.36 -3.15 -16.62
N ARG A 277 -28.69 -4.06 -17.34
CA ARG A 277 -27.87 -3.71 -18.51
C ARG A 277 -28.76 -3.00 -19.53
N GLY A 278 -28.55 -1.70 -19.72
CA GLY A 278 -29.18 -0.95 -20.80
C GLY A 278 -28.80 -1.56 -22.15
N ARG A 279 -29.71 -1.52 -23.13
CA ARG A 279 -29.51 -2.16 -24.45
C ARG A 279 -28.22 -1.63 -25.11
N GLN A 280 -27.18 -2.46 -25.13
CA GLN A 280 -25.87 -2.13 -25.67
C GLN A 280 -25.96 -1.94 -27.19
N ASN A 281 -25.05 -1.13 -27.75
CA ASN A 281 -25.00 -0.83 -29.18
C ASN A 281 -23.58 -1.10 -29.69
N PHE A 282 -23.40 -2.28 -30.29
CA PHE A 282 -22.11 -2.76 -30.79
C PHE A 282 -21.67 -2.05 -32.09
N ALA A 283 -22.57 -1.33 -32.78
CA ALA A 283 -22.24 -0.56 -33.99
C ALA A 283 -21.52 0.78 -33.71
N LYS A 284 -21.11 1.02 -32.46
CA LYS A 284 -20.28 2.16 -32.02
C LYS A 284 -19.37 1.71 -30.88
N ASP A 285 -18.21 2.33 -30.74
CA ASP A 285 -17.23 2.03 -29.69
C ASP A 285 -17.84 2.12 -28.28
N PRO A 286 -17.38 1.30 -27.31
CA PRO A 286 -17.81 1.44 -25.92
C PRO A 286 -17.37 2.80 -25.40
N LYS A 287 -18.29 3.53 -24.77
CA LYS A 287 -18.01 4.89 -24.32
C LYS A 287 -18.87 5.33 -23.14
N GLN A 288 -18.39 6.37 -22.49
CA GLN A 288 -19.11 7.10 -21.46
C GLN A 288 -19.10 8.59 -21.79
N THR A 289 -20.27 9.15 -22.05
CA THR A 289 -20.46 10.56 -22.47
C THR A 289 -20.41 11.55 -21.31
N GLU A 290 -20.72 11.10 -20.10
CA GLU A 290 -20.86 11.91 -18.87
C GLU A 290 -19.84 11.50 -17.82
N SER A 291 -19.43 12.40 -16.93
CA SER A 291 -18.56 12.04 -15.80
C SER A 291 -19.21 10.99 -14.89
N ASP A 292 -18.41 10.10 -14.29
CA ASP A 292 -18.93 9.07 -13.37
C ASP A 292 -19.12 9.59 -11.92
N SER A 293 -19.55 8.68 -11.04
CA SER A 293 -19.69 8.91 -9.60
C SER A 293 -18.38 9.32 -8.90
N ALA A 294 -17.21 8.99 -9.46
CA ALA A 294 -15.91 9.44 -8.95
C ALA A 294 -15.48 10.80 -9.54
N GLY A 295 -16.25 11.36 -10.48
CA GLY A 295 -16.00 12.64 -11.14
C GLY A 295 -15.00 12.56 -12.30
N LEU A 296 -14.59 11.35 -12.71
CA LEU A 296 -13.65 11.17 -13.82
C LEU A 296 -14.31 11.57 -15.16
N PRO A 297 -13.57 12.21 -16.09
CA PRO A 297 -14.10 12.71 -17.36
C PRO A 297 -14.62 11.61 -18.31
N PRO A 298 -15.34 11.94 -19.40
CA PRO A 298 -15.79 10.98 -20.41
C PRO A 298 -14.65 10.22 -21.11
N TRP A 299 -14.95 9.03 -21.66
CA TRP A 299 -13.99 8.13 -22.34
C TRP A 299 -14.62 7.35 -23.51
N THR A 300 -13.79 6.81 -24.40
CA THR A 300 -14.17 6.07 -25.63
C THR A 300 -13.12 5.00 -25.98
N GLY A 301 -13.56 3.79 -26.37
CA GLY A 301 -12.68 2.65 -26.72
C GLY A 301 -12.34 1.78 -25.51
N ILE A 302 -11.96 0.51 -25.72
CA ILE A 302 -11.65 -0.41 -24.61
C ILE A 302 -10.32 -0.04 -23.96
N GLN A 303 -9.30 0.41 -24.72
CA GLN A 303 -8.05 0.93 -24.15
C GLN A 303 -8.31 1.93 -23.01
N GLU A 304 -9.14 2.96 -23.27
CA GLU A 304 -9.46 4.00 -22.27
C GLU A 304 -10.38 3.47 -21.15
N GLY A 305 -11.31 2.57 -21.46
CA GLY A 305 -12.14 1.90 -20.44
C GLY A 305 -11.31 1.04 -19.48
N SER A 306 -10.39 0.25 -20.00
CA SER A 306 -9.45 -0.58 -19.23
C SER A 306 -8.41 0.24 -18.47
N HIS A 307 -7.90 1.32 -19.07
CA HIS A 307 -7.06 2.29 -18.37
C HIS A 307 -7.79 2.92 -17.20
N ARG A 308 -9.06 3.30 -17.38
CA ARG A 308 -9.91 3.82 -16.30
C ARG A 308 -10.15 2.80 -15.20
N LEU A 309 -10.40 1.52 -15.53
CA LEU A 309 -10.51 0.45 -14.53
C LEU A 309 -9.22 0.33 -13.71
N ARG A 310 -8.05 0.29 -14.36
CA ARG A 310 -6.74 0.27 -13.68
C ARG A 310 -6.55 1.50 -12.77
N VAL A 311 -6.88 2.70 -13.24
CA VAL A 311 -6.82 3.95 -12.45
C VAL A 311 -7.74 3.91 -11.23
N ILE A 312 -8.95 3.36 -11.35
CA ILE A 312 -9.90 3.23 -10.23
C ILE A 312 -9.39 2.20 -9.21
N LEU A 313 -8.80 1.09 -9.66
CA LEU A 313 -8.18 0.08 -8.78
C LEU A 313 -6.93 0.64 -8.06
N GLU A 314 -6.09 1.41 -8.76
CA GLU A 314 -4.95 2.13 -8.18
C GLU A 314 -5.40 3.16 -7.12
N TRP A 315 -6.52 3.86 -7.38
CA TRP A 315 -7.09 4.81 -6.42
C TRP A 315 -7.74 4.12 -5.22
N LEU A 316 -8.48 3.03 -5.40
CA LEU A 316 -9.01 2.20 -4.31
C LEU A 316 -7.87 1.64 -3.43
N THR A 317 -6.80 1.15 -4.05
CA THR A 317 -5.60 0.65 -3.34
C THR A 317 -4.97 1.76 -2.51
N CYS A 318 -4.68 2.93 -3.11
CA CYS A 318 -4.11 4.07 -2.39
C CYS A 318 -5.04 4.62 -1.28
N LEU A 319 -6.36 4.43 -1.40
CA LEU A 319 -7.32 4.86 -0.37
C LEU A 319 -7.33 3.91 0.84
N LEU A 320 -7.06 2.61 0.65
CA LEU A 320 -6.81 1.67 1.75
C LEU A 320 -5.49 1.97 2.48
N SER A 321 -4.44 2.40 1.77
CA SER A 321 -3.14 2.75 2.35
C SER A 321 -3.15 3.99 3.25
N VAL A 322 -4.19 4.84 3.19
CA VAL A 322 -4.26 6.08 3.99
C VAL A 322 -4.85 5.79 5.36
N SER A 323 -3.97 5.66 6.35
CA SER A 323 -4.34 5.49 7.76
C SER A 323 -5.23 6.63 8.28
N SER A 324 -6.45 6.29 8.69
CA SER A 324 -7.39 7.19 9.37
C SER A 324 -7.16 7.20 10.88
N ALA A 325 -7.36 8.35 11.51
CA ALA A 325 -7.35 8.47 12.98
C ALA A 325 -8.68 8.01 13.63
N GLU A 326 -9.76 7.91 12.84
CA GLU A 326 -11.09 7.46 13.25
C GLU A 326 -11.45 6.14 12.55
N PRO A 327 -12.15 5.19 13.23
CA PRO A 327 -12.47 3.89 12.66
C PRO A 327 -13.42 4.00 11.46
N LEU A 328 -13.05 3.37 10.35
CA LEU A 328 -13.75 3.46 9.07
C LEU A 328 -14.53 2.17 8.77
N SER A 329 -15.83 2.29 8.51
CA SER A 329 -16.65 1.16 8.03
C SER A 329 -16.39 0.93 6.53
N LEU A 330 -15.47 0.01 6.22
CA LEU A 330 -15.07 -0.33 4.85
C LEU A 330 -16.09 -1.28 4.19
N PRO A 331 -16.48 -1.05 2.92
CA PRO A 331 -17.39 -1.93 2.19
C PRO A 331 -16.66 -3.17 1.63
N ILE A 332 -16.05 -3.97 2.52
CA ILE A 332 -15.20 -5.13 2.17
C ILE A 332 -15.93 -6.11 1.25
N GLY A 333 -17.22 -6.37 1.51
CA GLY A 333 -18.07 -7.20 0.65
C GLY A 333 -18.08 -6.71 -0.80
N ALA A 334 -18.38 -5.43 -1.03
CA ALA A 334 -18.42 -4.84 -2.37
C ALA A 334 -17.04 -4.72 -3.05
N LEU A 335 -15.95 -4.66 -2.27
CA LEU A 335 -14.59 -4.77 -2.81
C LEU A 335 -14.31 -6.20 -3.32
N SER A 336 -14.69 -7.23 -2.55
CA SER A 336 -14.56 -8.63 -2.96
C SER A 336 -15.50 -8.99 -4.12
N ASP A 337 -16.69 -8.40 -4.16
CA ASP A 337 -17.67 -8.50 -5.25
C ASP A 337 -17.01 -7.98 -6.56
N LEU A 338 -16.45 -6.77 -6.52
CA LEU A 338 -15.73 -6.16 -7.63
C LEU A 338 -14.49 -6.97 -8.09
N THR A 339 -13.65 -7.48 -7.17
CA THR A 339 -12.48 -8.28 -7.57
C THR A 339 -12.88 -9.63 -8.16
N THR A 340 -13.92 -10.28 -7.60
CA THR A 340 -14.48 -11.52 -8.18
C THR A 340 -14.94 -11.29 -9.61
N ARG A 341 -15.75 -10.24 -9.85
CA ARG A 341 -16.25 -9.90 -11.20
C ARG A 341 -15.12 -9.65 -12.20
N LEU A 342 -14.08 -8.93 -11.78
CA LEU A 342 -12.95 -8.58 -12.65
C LEU A 342 -12.01 -9.76 -12.92
N MET A 343 -11.81 -10.66 -11.95
CA MET A 343 -10.87 -11.79 -12.07
C MET A 343 -11.50 -13.05 -12.68
N ALA A 344 -12.84 -13.17 -12.69
CA ALA A 344 -13.55 -14.24 -13.38
C ALA A 344 -13.41 -14.16 -14.92
N ILE A 345 -13.16 -12.97 -15.47
CA ILE A 345 -13.13 -12.70 -16.90
C ILE A 345 -11.68 -12.77 -17.39
N THR A 346 -11.34 -13.87 -18.05
CA THR A 346 -9.95 -14.21 -18.40
C THR A 346 -9.77 -14.36 -19.91
N VAL A 347 -8.53 -14.37 -20.37
CA VAL A 347 -8.24 -14.59 -21.81
C VAL A 347 -8.44 -16.08 -22.11
N PRO A 348 -9.26 -16.46 -23.12
CA PRO A 348 -9.51 -17.86 -23.44
C PRO A 348 -8.22 -18.64 -23.70
N SER A 349 -7.98 -19.67 -22.91
CA SER A 349 -6.93 -20.63 -23.21
C SER A 349 -7.35 -21.41 -24.45
N GLY A 350 -6.57 -21.36 -25.54
CA GLY A 350 -6.89 -22.01 -26.83
C GLY A 350 -6.94 -23.55 -26.82
N LYS A 351 -7.07 -24.16 -25.64
CA LYS A 351 -7.31 -25.59 -25.40
C LYS A 351 -8.82 -25.82 -25.43
N ALA A 352 -9.35 -26.25 -26.57
CA ALA A 352 -10.77 -26.59 -26.71
C ALA A 352 -11.21 -27.61 -25.64
N GLY A 353 -12.33 -27.34 -24.97
CA GLY A 353 -12.88 -28.20 -23.91
C GLY A 353 -12.48 -27.81 -22.48
N ALA A 354 -11.92 -26.62 -22.25
CA ALA A 354 -11.84 -26.05 -20.90
C ALA A 354 -13.25 -25.78 -20.33
N ILE A 355 -13.46 -26.04 -19.03
CA ILE A 355 -14.78 -25.95 -18.38
C ILE A 355 -15.34 -24.52 -18.38
N ASN A 356 -14.47 -23.50 -18.38
CA ASN A 356 -14.81 -22.09 -18.37
C ASN A 356 -14.66 -21.45 -19.77
N ASP A 357 -15.24 -22.05 -20.81
CA ASP A 357 -15.22 -21.44 -22.15
C ASP A 357 -16.15 -20.21 -22.19
N MET A 358 -15.54 -19.02 -22.25
CA MET A 358 -16.21 -17.76 -21.94
C MET A 358 -17.22 -17.39 -23.04
N LYS A 359 -18.46 -17.11 -22.64
CA LYS A 359 -19.54 -16.78 -23.58
C LYS A 359 -19.42 -15.34 -24.08
N TYR A 360 -19.65 -15.15 -25.37
CA TYR A 360 -19.54 -13.86 -26.05
C TYR A 360 -20.85 -13.48 -26.74
N HIS A 361 -21.13 -12.18 -26.84
CA HIS A 361 -22.19 -11.69 -27.71
C HIS A 361 -21.78 -11.85 -29.19
N GLU A 362 -22.69 -12.37 -30.02
CA GLU A 362 -22.51 -12.51 -31.47
C GLU A 362 -22.36 -11.15 -32.17
N GLU A 363 -23.07 -10.13 -31.69
CA GLU A 363 -23.02 -8.75 -32.21
C GLU A 363 -21.68 -8.04 -31.94
N ALA A 364 -20.86 -8.53 -31.00
CA ALA A 364 -19.58 -7.90 -30.65
C ALA A 364 -18.48 -8.31 -31.63
N SER A 365 -17.71 -7.33 -32.13
CA SER A 365 -16.68 -7.58 -33.16
C SER A 365 -15.51 -8.43 -32.65
N LYS A 366 -14.72 -8.98 -33.58
CA LYS A 366 -13.49 -9.70 -33.24
C LYS A 366 -12.45 -8.75 -32.63
N ASP A 367 -12.28 -7.60 -33.25
CA ASP A 367 -11.31 -6.58 -32.85
C ASP A 367 -11.58 -6.09 -31.41
N GLU A 368 -12.86 -5.90 -31.05
CA GLU A 368 -13.31 -5.53 -29.69
C GLU A 368 -12.93 -6.61 -28.65
N LYS A 369 -12.99 -7.89 -29.03
CA LYS A 369 -12.62 -9.01 -28.14
C LYS A 369 -11.09 -9.11 -27.98
N GLU A 370 -10.33 -8.89 -29.04
CA GLU A 370 -8.86 -8.85 -29.00
C GLU A 370 -8.32 -7.63 -28.24
N GLU A 371 -8.94 -6.46 -28.39
CA GLU A 371 -8.61 -5.23 -27.64
C GLU A 371 -8.81 -5.43 -26.13
N LEU A 372 -9.87 -6.13 -25.73
CA LEU A 372 -10.12 -6.53 -24.34
C LEU A 372 -9.06 -7.50 -23.81
N TRP A 373 -8.75 -8.57 -24.53
CA TRP A 373 -7.79 -9.58 -24.09
C TRP A 373 -6.37 -9.02 -23.86
N VAL A 374 -5.94 -8.05 -24.68
CA VAL A 374 -4.65 -7.35 -24.49
C VAL A 374 -4.63 -6.54 -23.19
N ASN A 375 -5.78 -6.05 -22.72
CA ASN A 375 -5.88 -5.19 -21.54
C ASN A 375 -6.11 -5.94 -20.21
N LEU A 376 -6.78 -7.10 -20.23
CA LEU A 376 -7.12 -7.85 -19.03
C LEU A 376 -5.93 -8.10 -18.06
N PRO A 377 -4.69 -8.45 -18.50
CA PRO A 377 -3.57 -8.67 -17.60
C PRO A 377 -3.24 -7.49 -16.67
N GLU A 378 -3.37 -6.25 -17.15
CA GLU A 378 -3.07 -5.05 -16.34
C GLU A 378 -4.23 -4.70 -15.40
N VAL A 379 -5.48 -5.00 -15.77
CA VAL A 379 -6.63 -4.92 -14.87
C VAL A 379 -6.52 -5.96 -13.75
N HIS A 380 -6.12 -7.20 -14.08
CA HIS A 380 -5.87 -8.26 -13.11
C HIS A 380 -4.76 -7.91 -12.11
N LYS A 381 -3.65 -7.31 -12.56
CA LYS A 381 -2.60 -6.79 -11.66
C LYS A 381 -3.14 -5.70 -10.72
N GLY A 382 -4.03 -4.84 -11.21
CA GLY A 382 -4.76 -3.88 -10.36
C GLY A 382 -5.60 -4.56 -9.27
N CYS A 383 -6.30 -5.65 -9.62
CA CYS A 383 -7.09 -6.43 -8.66
C CYS A 383 -6.21 -7.15 -7.62
N LEU A 384 -5.09 -7.75 -8.06
CA LEU A 384 -4.13 -8.41 -7.19
C LEU A 384 -3.50 -7.45 -6.18
N ARG A 385 -3.17 -6.21 -6.60
CA ARG A 385 -2.67 -5.16 -5.71
C ARG A 385 -3.73 -4.67 -4.72
N LEU A 386 -4.98 -4.54 -5.16
CA LEU A 386 -6.09 -4.18 -4.29
C LEU A 386 -6.34 -5.26 -3.22
N LEU A 387 -6.34 -6.54 -3.59
CA LEU A 387 -6.41 -7.67 -2.65
C LEU A 387 -5.21 -7.72 -1.70
N ALA A 388 -4.00 -7.46 -2.22
CA ALA A 388 -2.79 -7.44 -1.42
C ALA A 388 -2.84 -6.33 -0.34
N GLU A 389 -3.26 -5.12 -0.69
CA GLU A 389 -3.36 -4.02 0.26
C GLU A 389 -4.55 -4.18 1.23
N LEU A 390 -5.63 -4.82 0.80
CA LEU A 390 -6.71 -5.25 1.69
C LEU A 390 -6.16 -6.22 2.76
N CYS A 391 -5.40 -7.24 2.35
CA CYS A 391 -4.70 -8.17 3.25
C CYS A 391 -3.59 -7.50 4.11
N SER A 392 -2.89 -6.49 3.59
CA SER A 392 -1.81 -5.80 4.31
C SER A 392 -2.37 -4.94 5.45
N SER A 393 -3.46 -4.23 5.20
CA SER A 393 -4.07 -3.22 6.07
C SER A 393 -4.99 -3.81 7.14
N LEU A 394 -5.77 -4.84 6.80
CA LEU A 394 -6.73 -5.47 7.71
C LEU A 394 -6.20 -6.75 8.40
N GLY A 395 -5.24 -7.44 7.78
CA GLY A 395 -4.61 -8.63 8.34
C GLY A 395 -5.61 -9.68 8.82
N GLN A 396 -5.55 -10.02 10.12
CA GLN A 396 -6.39 -11.06 10.74
C GLN A 396 -7.90 -10.77 10.68
N ALA A 397 -8.33 -9.51 10.49
CA ALA A 397 -9.75 -9.18 10.34
C ALA A 397 -10.38 -9.77 9.07
N LEU A 398 -9.57 -10.22 8.10
CA LEU A 398 -10.01 -10.88 6.87
C LEU A 398 -10.02 -12.41 6.94
N PHE A 399 -9.71 -13.02 8.09
CA PHE A 399 -9.71 -14.49 8.22
C PHE A 399 -11.00 -15.17 7.68
N PRO A 400 -12.23 -14.64 7.89
CA PRO A 400 -13.45 -15.21 7.32
C PRO A 400 -13.52 -15.18 5.78
N LEU A 401 -12.77 -14.28 5.13
CA LEU A 401 -12.71 -14.14 3.67
C LEU A 401 -11.44 -14.75 3.06
N GLN A 402 -10.54 -15.30 3.89
CA GLN A 402 -9.25 -15.82 3.44
C GLN A 402 -9.40 -16.90 2.38
N GLN A 403 -10.39 -17.81 2.53
CA GLN A 403 -10.63 -18.86 1.54
C GLN A 403 -11.00 -18.26 0.17
N THR A 404 -11.92 -17.28 0.17
CA THR A 404 -12.41 -16.62 -1.05
C THR A 404 -11.33 -15.81 -1.74
N ILE A 405 -10.50 -15.06 -0.99
CA ILE A 405 -9.41 -14.25 -1.54
C ILE A 405 -8.33 -15.14 -2.15
N VAL A 406 -7.91 -16.21 -1.45
CA VAL A 406 -6.90 -17.14 -1.99
C VAL A 406 -7.46 -17.93 -3.18
N GLY A 407 -8.74 -18.28 -3.17
CA GLY A 407 -9.44 -18.87 -4.33
C GLY A 407 -9.38 -17.99 -5.57
N GLN A 408 -9.87 -16.74 -5.49
CA GLN A 408 -9.80 -15.77 -6.59
C GLN A 408 -8.39 -15.68 -7.21
N ILE A 409 -7.34 -15.65 -6.38
CA ILE A 409 -5.95 -15.55 -6.83
C ILE A 409 -5.47 -16.85 -7.52
N LEU A 410 -5.87 -18.02 -7.03
CA LEU A 410 -5.48 -19.33 -7.59
C LEU A 410 -6.27 -19.70 -8.85
N ASP A 411 -7.54 -19.32 -8.95
CA ASP A 411 -8.37 -19.50 -10.15
C ASP A 411 -7.88 -18.59 -11.30
N LEU A 412 -7.51 -17.35 -10.94
CA LEU A 412 -6.81 -16.45 -11.86
C LEU A 412 -5.45 -17.04 -12.28
N PHE A 413 -4.68 -17.64 -11.35
CA PHE A 413 -3.43 -18.30 -11.69
C PHE A 413 -3.64 -19.45 -12.67
N ALA A 414 -4.59 -20.35 -12.44
CA ALA A 414 -4.89 -21.47 -13.34
C ALA A 414 -5.18 -20.97 -14.77
N SER A 415 -5.97 -19.90 -14.88
CA SER A 415 -6.41 -19.30 -16.15
C SER A 415 -5.32 -18.49 -16.86
N MET A 416 -4.54 -17.71 -16.12
CA MET A 416 -3.57 -16.72 -16.64
C MET A 416 -2.10 -17.12 -16.43
N SER A 417 -1.82 -18.36 -16.03
CA SER A 417 -0.48 -18.93 -15.79
C SER A 417 0.50 -18.78 -16.95
N TRP A 418 0.03 -18.55 -18.17
CA TRP A 418 0.88 -18.24 -19.33
C TRP A 418 1.48 -16.82 -19.29
N HIS A 419 0.80 -15.84 -18.68
CA HIS A 419 1.20 -14.43 -18.72
C HIS A 419 2.22 -14.07 -17.62
N GLU A 420 3.43 -13.69 -18.02
CA GLU A 420 4.59 -13.49 -17.14
C GLU A 420 4.31 -12.46 -16.02
N SER A 421 3.93 -11.22 -16.36
CA SER A 421 3.71 -10.17 -15.35
C SER A 421 2.57 -10.48 -14.37
N VAL A 422 1.62 -11.34 -14.74
CA VAL A 422 0.53 -11.78 -13.86
C VAL A 422 1.04 -12.83 -12.87
N ARG A 423 1.85 -13.80 -13.33
CA ARG A 423 2.55 -14.73 -12.42
C ARG A 423 3.43 -13.99 -11.40
N SER A 424 4.15 -12.96 -11.85
CA SER A 424 5.02 -12.13 -10.98
C SER A 424 4.25 -11.50 -9.82
N GLU A 425 3.10 -10.89 -10.14
CA GLU A 425 2.23 -10.26 -9.15
C GLU A 425 1.60 -11.34 -8.22
N ILE A 426 1.10 -12.45 -8.78
CA ILE A 426 0.52 -13.57 -8.01
C ILE A 426 1.53 -14.16 -7.02
N TYR A 427 2.77 -14.47 -7.44
CA TYR A 427 3.80 -15.00 -6.56
C TYR A 427 4.13 -14.03 -5.41
N SER A 428 4.15 -12.72 -5.70
CA SER A 428 4.38 -11.66 -4.72
C SER A 428 3.24 -11.55 -3.71
N VAL A 429 1.99 -11.58 -4.17
CA VAL A 429 0.79 -11.49 -3.32
C VAL A 429 0.61 -12.74 -2.46
N ILE A 430 0.74 -13.94 -3.03
CA ILE A 430 0.66 -15.19 -2.26
C ILE A 430 1.75 -15.24 -1.19
N GLY A 431 3.02 -14.93 -1.52
CA GLY A 431 4.09 -14.88 -0.52
C GLY A 431 3.85 -13.84 0.59
N MET A 432 3.27 -12.69 0.25
CA MET A 432 2.84 -11.69 1.24
C MET A 432 1.72 -12.22 2.15
N ILE A 433 0.71 -12.91 1.60
CA ILE A 433 -0.38 -13.54 2.37
C ILE A 433 0.18 -14.60 3.33
N MET A 434 1.11 -15.45 2.89
CA MET A 434 1.75 -16.48 3.74
C MET A 434 2.48 -15.93 4.98
N LYS A 435 2.89 -14.65 4.97
CA LYS A 435 3.51 -13.98 6.13
C LYS A 435 2.48 -13.42 7.13
N LYS A 436 1.19 -13.50 6.82
CA LYS A 436 0.10 -12.82 7.53
C LYS A 436 -1.05 -13.73 7.92
N LEU A 437 -1.36 -14.72 7.08
CA LEU A 437 -2.51 -15.62 7.17
C LEU A 437 -2.06 -17.06 6.91
N ASP A 438 -2.64 -18.02 7.63
CA ASP A 438 -2.26 -19.44 7.52
C ASP A 438 -2.95 -20.11 6.32
N ILE A 439 -2.23 -20.20 5.20
CA ILE A 439 -2.70 -20.86 3.97
C ILE A 439 -2.88 -22.38 4.16
N SER A 440 -2.32 -23.01 5.20
CA SER A 440 -2.39 -24.47 5.37
C SER A 440 -3.80 -24.99 5.67
N ALA A 441 -4.68 -24.15 6.23
CA ALA A 441 -6.09 -24.46 6.48
C ALA A 441 -6.98 -24.49 5.21
N LEU A 442 -6.42 -24.30 4.02
CA LEU A 442 -7.15 -24.17 2.75
C LEU A 442 -7.10 -25.46 1.91
N GLU A 443 -7.53 -26.58 2.48
CA GLU A 443 -7.49 -27.91 1.83
C GLU A 443 -8.14 -27.93 0.44
N SER A 444 -9.28 -27.23 0.29
CA SER A 444 -10.02 -27.09 -0.97
C SER A 444 -9.20 -26.49 -2.13
N HIS A 445 -8.16 -25.71 -1.82
CA HIS A 445 -7.32 -25.02 -2.78
C HIS A 445 -5.91 -25.64 -2.94
N ARG A 446 -5.65 -26.74 -2.22
CA ARG A 446 -4.33 -27.41 -2.16
C ARG A 446 -3.81 -27.77 -3.56
N ALA A 447 -4.65 -28.32 -4.44
CA ALA A 447 -4.22 -28.71 -5.79
C ALA A 447 -3.72 -27.51 -6.62
N ALA A 448 -4.48 -26.42 -6.67
CA ALA A 448 -4.09 -25.22 -7.43
C ALA A 448 -2.84 -24.53 -6.82
N PHE A 449 -2.71 -24.52 -5.49
CA PHE A 449 -1.51 -24.02 -4.81
C PHE A 449 -0.28 -24.89 -5.10
N LEU A 450 -0.42 -26.22 -5.18
CA LEU A 450 0.68 -27.12 -5.53
C LEU A 450 1.14 -26.89 -6.98
N SER A 451 0.24 -26.76 -7.96
CA SER A 451 0.61 -26.41 -9.34
C SER A 451 1.22 -25.01 -9.49
N LEU A 452 0.91 -24.08 -8.57
CA LEU A 452 1.58 -22.78 -8.48
C LEU A 452 3.04 -22.94 -8.00
N LEU A 453 3.32 -23.86 -7.06
CA LEU A 453 4.70 -24.16 -6.61
C LEU A 453 5.52 -24.92 -7.67
N GLU A 454 4.92 -25.87 -8.38
CA GLU A 454 5.55 -26.54 -9.55
C GLU A 454 5.98 -25.50 -10.60
N ARG A 455 5.06 -24.61 -10.98
CA ARG A 455 5.34 -23.55 -11.96
C ARG A 455 6.38 -22.53 -11.47
N CYS A 456 6.39 -22.22 -10.17
CA CYS A 456 7.41 -21.40 -9.54
C CYS A 456 8.81 -22.02 -9.69
N CYS A 457 8.93 -23.35 -9.47
CA CYS A 457 10.18 -24.07 -9.69
C CYS A 457 10.61 -24.07 -11.18
N ASP A 458 9.67 -24.19 -12.11
CA ASP A 458 9.95 -24.10 -13.56
C ASP A 458 10.41 -22.72 -14.03
N ASP A 459 9.75 -21.64 -13.57
CA ASP A 459 10.17 -20.27 -13.88
C ASP A 459 11.59 -20.00 -13.32
N LEU A 460 11.90 -20.52 -12.13
CA LEU A 460 13.24 -20.45 -11.54
C LEU A 460 14.30 -21.25 -12.33
N LYS A 461 14.00 -22.49 -12.73
CA LYS A 461 14.88 -23.32 -13.59
C LYS A 461 15.15 -22.63 -14.93
N THR A 462 14.12 -22.10 -15.58
CA THR A 462 14.26 -21.44 -16.89
C THR A 462 15.01 -20.12 -16.80
N GLY A 463 14.84 -19.34 -15.72
CA GLY A 463 15.66 -18.17 -15.43
C GLY A 463 17.15 -18.51 -15.28
N TYR A 464 17.48 -19.60 -14.58
CA TYR A 464 18.86 -20.07 -14.41
C TYR A 464 19.52 -20.54 -15.72
N VAL A 465 18.77 -21.22 -16.59
CA VAL A 465 19.26 -21.59 -17.92
C VAL A 465 19.51 -20.34 -18.79
N GLN A 466 18.75 -19.26 -18.62
CA GLN A 466 19.03 -17.99 -19.32
C GLN A 466 20.26 -17.26 -18.79
N THR A 467 20.50 -17.24 -17.47
CA THR A 467 21.69 -16.59 -16.88
C THR A 467 22.99 -17.36 -17.12
N THR A 468 22.92 -18.68 -17.27
CA THR A 468 24.10 -19.54 -17.53
C THR A 468 24.31 -19.88 -19.02
N GLY A 469 23.23 -19.89 -19.83
CA GLY A 469 23.22 -20.41 -21.20
C GLY A 469 23.43 -19.39 -22.32
N SER A 470 23.85 -18.16 -22.04
CA SER A 470 24.06 -17.11 -23.05
C SER A 470 25.36 -17.30 -23.87
N ASN A 471 25.55 -18.50 -24.44
CA ASN A 471 26.40 -18.81 -25.60
C ASN A 471 26.39 -20.33 -25.90
N THR A 472 25.37 -20.84 -26.62
CA THR A 472 25.53 -21.95 -27.61
C THR A 472 24.28 -22.18 -28.44
N THR A 473 24.46 -22.48 -29.73
CA THR A 473 23.42 -23.03 -30.61
C THR A 473 23.22 -24.53 -30.33
N PRO A 474 22.02 -25.10 -30.51
CA PRO A 474 21.77 -26.51 -30.25
C PRO A 474 22.48 -27.42 -31.26
N ALA A 475 23.36 -28.28 -30.77
CA ALA A 475 23.98 -29.37 -31.52
C ALA A 475 23.51 -30.72 -30.95
N LYS A 476 23.46 -31.75 -31.80
CA LYS A 476 22.96 -33.09 -31.44
C LYS A 476 24.03 -33.94 -30.75
N ASN A 477 23.53 -34.75 -29.80
CA ASN A 477 23.99 -36.09 -29.43
C ASN A 477 25.28 -36.31 -28.62
N ASP A 478 25.12 -37.24 -27.67
CA ASP A 478 26.05 -38.24 -27.13
C ASP A 478 27.18 -37.87 -26.14
N SER A 479 27.32 -38.80 -25.18
CA SER A 479 28.37 -38.94 -24.14
C SER A 479 28.45 -37.87 -23.04
N ILE A 480 28.09 -38.28 -21.81
CA ILE A 480 28.43 -37.57 -20.58
C ILE A 480 29.85 -37.97 -20.18
N HIS A 481 30.75 -37.01 -20.02
CA HIS A 481 32.02 -37.19 -19.31
C HIS A 481 32.18 -36.12 -18.24
N LEU A 482 32.35 -36.56 -16.99
CA LEU A 482 32.59 -35.67 -15.85
C LEU A 482 34.06 -35.22 -15.86
N GLY A 483 34.31 -33.91 -15.86
CA GLY A 483 35.65 -33.33 -15.94
C GLY A 483 35.79 -32.10 -15.04
N SER A 484 36.89 -32.03 -14.29
CA SER A 484 37.05 -31.07 -13.19
C SER A 484 37.84 -29.82 -13.58
N ASN A 485 37.64 -28.74 -12.81
CA ASN A 485 38.51 -27.57 -12.64
C ASN A 485 38.65 -26.58 -13.83
N VAL A 486 38.03 -25.40 -13.68
CA VAL A 486 38.57 -24.13 -14.18
C VAL A 486 38.46 -23.09 -13.06
N ALA A 487 39.56 -22.36 -12.79
CA ALA A 487 39.61 -21.33 -11.74
C ALA A 487 39.06 -19.97 -12.25
N PRO A 488 38.54 -19.10 -11.35
CA PRO A 488 38.06 -17.78 -11.75
C PRO A 488 39.21 -16.88 -12.20
N ASN A 489 38.98 -16.07 -13.23
CA ASN A 489 39.94 -15.07 -13.72
C ASN A 489 39.23 -13.71 -13.82
N GLU A 490 39.47 -12.84 -12.84
CA GLU A 490 38.82 -11.53 -12.74
C GLU A 490 39.30 -10.56 -13.83
N LYS A 491 38.42 -10.19 -14.77
CA LYS A 491 38.50 -8.90 -15.49
C LYS A 491 37.13 -8.29 -15.68
N SER A 492 36.83 -7.27 -14.88
CA SER A 492 35.58 -6.51 -14.93
C SER A 492 35.47 -5.68 -16.22
N GLN A 493 34.33 -5.75 -16.92
CA GLN A 493 33.99 -4.73 -17.91
C GLN A 493 32.47 -4.45 -17.99
N VAL A 494 32.07 -3.36 -17.32
CA VAL A 494 30.94 -2.46 -17.59
C VAL A 494 29.72 -3.05 -18.36
N GLY A 495 28.74 -3.51 -17.59
CA GLY A 495 27.50 -2.72 -17.51
C GLY A 495 26.49 -2.81 -18.66
N SER A 496 26.26 -3.98 -19.25
CA SER A 496 24.95 -4.28 -19.83
C SER A 496 24.12 -5.08 -18.82
N SER A 497 23.29 -4.38 -18.04
CA SER A 497 22.35 -5.05 -17.13
C SER A 497 21.21 -5.66 -17.93
N CYS A 498 21.36 -6.93 -18.31
CA CYS A 498 20.21 -7.76 -18.60
C CYS A 498 19.43 -7.88 -17.29
N LYS A 499 18.30 -7.16 -17.20
CA LYS A 499 17.38 -7.33 -16.08
C LYS A 499 17.03 -8.81 -15.98
N GLN A 500 17.12 -9.38 -14.79
CA GLN A 500 16.41 -10.64 -14.54
C GLN A 500 14.91 -10.35 -14.72
N PRO A 501 14.13 -11.26 -15.35
CA PRO A 501 12.71 -11.06 -15.49
C PRO A 501 12.05 -11.00 -14.11
N ASP A 502 11.16 -10.02 -13.89
CA ASP A 502 10.55 -9.73 -12.58
C ASP A 502 9.94 -11.00 -11.92
N VAL A 503 9.45 -11.94 -12.74
CA VAL A 503 8.95 -13.26 -12.32
C VAL A 503 9.98 -14.09 -11.57
N VAL A 504 11.26 -14.07 -11.96
CA VAL A 504 12.31 -14.87 -11.30
C VAL A 504 12.60 -14.33 -9.90
N GLU A 505 12.58 -13.00 -9.71
CA GLU A 505 12.68 -12.40 -8.38
C GLU A 505 11.45 -12.74 -7.51
N ALA A 506 10.24 -12.63 -8.08
CA ALA A 506 9.01 -13.00 -7.37
C ALA A 506 8.94 -14.49 -6.99
N ALA A 507 9.35 -15.38 -7.91
CA ALA A 507 9.43 -16.83 -7.70
C ALA A 507 10.52 -17.20 -6.66
N TRP A 508 11.67 -16.56 -6.71
CA TRP A 508 12.76 -16.71 -5.71
C TRP A 508 12.24 -16.37 -4.32
N MET A 509 11.53 -15.26 -4.20
CA MET A 509 10.91 -14.84 -2.95
C MET A 509 9.79 -15.79 -2.50
N LEU A 510 9.00 -16.36 -3.42
CA LEU A 510 7.97 -17.34 -3.09
C LEU A 510 8.56 -18.70 -2.64
N LEU A 511 9.65 -19.18 -3.24
CA LEU A 511 10.27 -20.47 -2.88
C LEU A 511 10.73 -20.49 -1.41
N SER A 512 11.42 -19.45 -0.97
CA SER A 512 11.85 -19.35 0.44
C SER A 512 10.69 -19.14 1.40
N GLN A 513 9.63 -18.45 0.98
CA GLN A 513 8.44 -18.20 1.81
C GLN A 513 7.56 -19.45 1.95
N SER A 514 7.39 -20.22 0.89
CA SER A 514 6.61 -21.47 0.92
C SER A 514 7.30 -22.54 1.77
N LEU A 515 8.61 -22.73 1.64
CA LEU A 515 9.38 -23.63 2.52
C LEU A 515 9.36 -23.19 4.00
N LYS A 516 9.21 -21.90 4.28
CA LYS A 516 9.22 -21.35 5.65
C LYS A 516 7.86 -21.35 6.34
N TYR A 517 6.77 -21.10 5.61
CA TYR A 517 5.45 -20.85 6.18
C TYR A 517 4.42 -21.95 5.87
N TYR A 518 4.68 -22.87 4.93
CA TYR A 518 3.78 -23.99 4.65
C TYR A 518 4.23 -25.28 5.35
N PRO A 519 3.34 -26.04 6.01
CA PRO A 519 3.70 -27.29 6.66
C PRO A 519 4.29 -28.32 5.68
N ALA A 520 5.45 -28.90 6.01
CA ALA A 520 6.09 -29.92 5.17
C ALA A 520 5.20 -31.17 4.95
N THR A 521 4.29 -31.46 5.88
CA THR A 521 3.27 -32.53 5.79
C THR A 521 2.17 -32.25 4.75
N SER A 522 1.97 -30.99 4.36
CA SER A 522 0.97 -30.57 3.37
C SER A 522 1.52 -30.51 1.94
N LEU A 523 2.83 -30.68 1.74
CA LEU A 523 3.42 -30.82 0.41
C LEU A 523 3.36 -32.28 -0.08
N SER A 524 3.35 -32.49 -1.40
CA SER A 524 3.64 -33.82 -1.95
C SER A 524 5.14 -34.11 -1.87
N ARG A 525 5.53 -35.39 -1.74
CA ARG A 525 6.95 -35.79 -1.75
C ARG A 525 7.67 -35.29 -3.01
N HIS A 526 6.99 -35.34 -4.16
CA HIS A 526 7.50 -34.86 -5.44
C HIS A 526 7.85 -33.36 -5.39
N ILE A 527 6.88 -32.51 -5.09
CA ILE A 527 7.04 -31.05 -5.10
C ILE A 527 8.04 -30.60 -4.04
N ARG A 528 8.03 -31.17 -2.83
CA ARG A 528 9.04 -30.83 -1.83
C ARG A 528 10.46 -31.21 -2.30
N THR A 529 10.63 -32.39 -2.89
CA THR A 529 11.92 -32.81 -3.48
C THR A 529 12.36 -31.90 -4.62
N GLU A 530 11.43 -31.41 -5.43
CA GLU A 530 11.69 -30.44 -6.49
C GLU A 530 12.11 -29.07 -5.94
N MET A 531 11.39 -28.54 -4.95
CA MET A 531 11.71 -27.28 -4.27
C MET A 531 13.09 -27.33 -3.62
N ASP A 532 13.41 -28.43 -2.93
CA ASP A 532 14.71 -28.65 -2.28
C ASP A 532 15.85 -28.76 -3.31
N ARG A 533 15.64 -29.49 -4.41
CA ARG A 533 16.62 -29.57 -5.53
C ARG A 533 16.80 -28.22 -6.21
N THR A 534 15.73 -27.45 -6.39
CA THR A 534 15.77 -26.10 -6.99
C THR A 534 16.51 -25.13 -6.06
N ALA A 535 16.29 -25.21 -4.75
CA ALA A 535 17.03 -24.40 -3.78
C ALA A 535 18.56 -24.68 -3.82
N VAL A 536 18.97 -25.95 -3.93
CA VAL A 536 20.39 -26.33 -4.04
C VAL A 536 20.99 -25.92 -5.40
N LEU A 537 20.29 -26.15 -6.51
CA LEU A 537 20.79 -25.84 -7.86
C LEU A 537 21.04 -24.33 -8.09
N LEU A 538 20.32 -23.48 -7.36
CA LEU A 538 20.36 -22.02 -7.50
C LEU A 538 21.19 -21.31 -6.43
N ASP A 539 21.80 -22.05 -5.49
CA ASP A 539 22.36 -21.52 -4.23
C ASP A 539 21.37 -20.60 -3.47
N HIS A 540 20.09 -21.00 -3.42
CA HIS A 540 19.09 -20.23 -2.69
C HIS A 540 19.18 -20.49 -1.19
N LYS A 541 20.10 -19.73 -0.59
CA LYS A 541 20.46 -19.69 0.82
C LYS A 541 19.29 -19.69 1.80
N ASP A 542 18.32 -18.79 1.64
CA ASP A 542 17.17 -18.71 2.56
C ASP A 542 16.19 -19.88 2.37
N ALA A 543 16.05 -20.40 1.15
CA ALA A 543 15.22 -21.57 0.87
C ALA A 543 15.84 -22.85 1.46
N MET A 544 17.16 -23.06 1.30
CA MET A 544 17.88 -24.18 1.92
C MET A 544 17.78 -24.11 3.46
N LEU A 545 17.96 -22.92 4.06
CA LEU A 545 17.80 -22.74 5.51
C LEU A 545 16.37 -23.02 5.97
N ALA A 546 15.35 -22.49 5.27
CA ALA A 546 13.95 -22.75 5.57
C ALA A 546 13.60 -24.25 5.48
N SER A 547 14.13 -24.94 4.47
CA SER A 547 13.97 -26.39 4.31
C SER A 547 14.55 -27.20 5.48
N ILE A 548 15.75 -26.84 5.95
CA ILE A 548 16.40 -27.49 7.10
C ILE A 548 15.62 -27.26 8.41
N LEU A 549 15.01 -26.07 8.58
CA LEU A 549 14.21 -25.73 9.75
C LEU A 549 12.77 -26.28 9.69
N ASN A 550 12.28 -26.70 8.52
CA ASN A 550 10.96 -27.31 8.28
C ASN A 550 11.13 -28.68 7.57
N PRO A 551 11.68 -29.69 8.26
CA PRO A 551 11.96 -31.00 7.67
C PRO A 551 10.69 -31.82 7.42
N VAL A 552 10.72 -32.65 6.37
CA VAL A 552 9.69 -33.69 6.18
C VAL A 552 9.89 -34.78 7.24
N LEU A 553 8.83 -35.14 7.96
CA LEU A 553 8.86 -36.23 8.96
C LEU A 553 8.18 -37.49 8.41
N ALA A 554 8.75 -38.64 8.73
CA ALA A 554 8.16 -39.96 8.51
C ALA A 554 7.04 -40.22 9.51
N LYS A 555 6.25 -41.28 9.28
CA LYS A 555 5.24 -41.78 10.23
C LYS A 555 5.85 -42.12 11.60
N ASP A 556 7.13 -42.50 11.61
CA ASP A 556 7.89 -42.86 12.82
C ASP A 556 8.58 -41.64 13.48
N GLY A 557 8.21 -40.41 13.10
CA GLY A 557 8.81 -39.16 13.62
C GLY A 557 10.23 -38.84 13.14
N LYS A 558 10.93 -39.79 12.51
CA LYS A 558 12.27 -39.60 11.91
C LYS A 558 12.22 -38.67 10.69
N VAL A 559 13.30 -37.94 10.41
CA VAL A 559 13.40 -37.09 9.21
C VAL A 559 13.40 -37.95 7.93
N ALA A 560 12.51 -37.65 7.00
CA ALA A 560 12.21 -38.44 5.81
C ALA A 560 12.89 -37.92 4.53
N GLY A 561 14.19 -37.64 4.60
CA GLY A 561 15.00 -37.19 3.45
C GLY A 561 16.46 -36.95 3.79
N ALA A 562 17.29 -36.77 2.76
CA ALA A 562 18.67 -36.33 2.92
C ALA A 562 18.72 -34.86 3.37
N SER A 563 19.56 -34.54 4.35
CA SER A 563 19.68 -33.17 4.86
C SER A 563 20.35 -32.24 3.84
N LEU A 564 19.81 -31.03 3.65
CA LEU A 564 20.43 -29.99 2.83
C LEU A 564 21.60 -29.29 3.53
N LEU A 565 21.83 -29.55 4.82
CA LEU A 565 22.87 -28.88 5.62
C LEU A 565 24.28 -28.92 4.98
N PRO A 566 24.76 -30.03 4.38
CA PRO A 566 26.07 -30.05 3.71
C PRO A 566 26.16 -29.11 2.50
N PHE A 567 25.05 -28.78 1.85
CA PHE A 567 25.01 -27.81 0.74
C PHE A 567 25.01 -26.38 1.29
N LEU A 568 24.20 -26.10 2.32
CA LEU A 568 24.19 -24.79 2.99
C LEU A 568 25.55 -24.43 3.60
N VAL A 569 26.22 -25.39 4.25
CA VAL A 569 27.57 -25.22 4.81
C VAL A 569 28.62 -24.93 3.74
N ARG A 570 28.43 -25.44 2.51
CA ARG A 570 29.35 -25.23 1.40
C ARG A 570 29.12 -23.93 0.62
N SER A 571 28.07 -23.17 0.92
CA SER A 571 27.79 -21.90 0.26
C SER A 571 27.67 -20.70 1.19
N MET A 572 27.48 -20.90 2.50
CA MET A 572 27.52 -19.87 3.54
C MET A 572 28.83 -19.91 4.34
N ASP A 573 29.90 -19.35 3.78
CA ASP A 573 31.05 -18.96 4.58
C ASP A 573 30.67 -17.85 5.58
N ASP A 574 31.18 -17.94 6.81
CA ASP A 574 31.09 -16.95 7.90
C ASP A 574 29.70 -16.37 8.25
N ASN A 575 28.62 -17.18 8.12
CA ASN A 575 27.27 -16.76 8.53
C ASN A 575 26.95 -17.11 9.99
N MET A 576 26.67 -16.10 10.82
CA MET A 576 26.24 -16.25 12.22
C MET A 576 24.99 -17.15 12.40
N VAL A 577 24.05 -17.16 11.44
CA VAL A 577 22.86 -18.03 11.50
C VAL A 577 23.24 -19.50 11.32
N LEU A 578 24.27 -19.78 10.52
CA LEU A 578 24.80 -21.13 10.35
C LEU A 578 25.65 -21.55 11.56
N ASP A 579 26.49 -20.66 12.12
CA ASP A 579 27.23 -20.94 13.36
C ASP A 579 26.26 -21.24 14.53
N ALA A 580 25.15 -20.52 14.64
CA ALA A 580 24.12 -20.79 15.66
C ALA A 580 23.44 -22.17 15.49
N LEU A 581 23.32 -22.68 14.26
CA LEU A 581 22.75 -23.99 13.94
C LEU A 581 23.76 -25.13 14.15
N LEU A 582 25.02 -24.93 13.76
CA LEU A 582 26.11 -25.91 13.91
C LEU A 582 26.68 -25.97 15.33
N ARG A 583 26.64 -24.86 16.06
CA ARG A 583 27.18 -24.68 17.41
C ARG A 583 26.18 -23.94 18.30
N PRO A 584 25.11 -24.61 18.76
CA PRO A 584 24.16 -24.02 19.70
C PRO A 584 24.88 -23.43 20.92
N ARG A 585 24.68 -22.13 21.17
CA ARG A 585 25.34 -21.39 22.27
C ARG A 585 24.64 -21.58 23.63
N MET A 586 23.68 -22.51 23.68
CA MET A 586 22.99 -23.00 24.87
C MET A 586 23.19 -24.53 24.92
N PRO A 587 23.21 -25.16 26.10
CA PRO A 587 23.26 -26.62 26.20
C PRO A 587 22.11 -27.26 25.43
N VAL A 588 22.42 -28.14 24.49
CA VAL A 588 21.41 -28.95 23.79
C VAL A 588 20.84 -29.95 24.79
N LEU A 589 19.55 -29.87 25.08
CA LEU A 589 18.85 -30.85 25.90
C LEU A 589 18.70 -32.15 25.10
N THR A 590 19.64 -33.06 25.27
CA THR A 590 19.55 -34.44 24.78
C THR A 590 18.61 -35.26 25.66
N ASP A 591 17.36 -34.83 25.76
CA ASP A 591 16.26 -35.70 26.22
C ASP A 591 15.84 -36.63 25.07
N GLY A 592 15.19 -37.74 25.39
CA GLY A 592 15.01 -38.88 24.48
C GLY A 592 14.28 -38.52 23.18
N GLY A 593 14.82 -38.97 22.04
CA GLY A 593 14.17 -38.82 20.73
C GLY A 593 12.79 -39.47 20.70
N VAL A 594 11.76 -38.64 20.53
CA VAL A 594 10.32 -38.95 20.29
C VAL A 594 9.87 -40.33 20.78
N GLN A 595 9.87 -40.54 22.11
CA GLN A 595 9.28 -41.75 22.70
C GLN A 595 7.75 -41.66 22.77
N VAL A 596 7.06 -42.04 21.69
CA VAL A 596 5.62 -42.32 21.73
C VAL A 596 5.39 -43.75 22.26
N GLY A 597 5.52 -43.88 23.58
CA GLY A 597 4.88 -44.88 24.44
C GLY A 597 4.86 -46.36 24.04
N THR A 598 5.78 -47.14 24.61
CA THR A 598 5.46 -48.53 25.04
C THR A 598 6.14 -48.84 26.38
N ASN A 599 5.38 -49.38 27.34
CA ASN A 599 5.93 -49.86 28.61
C ASN A 599 6.71 -51.16 28.40
N SER A 600 7.99 -51.20 28.79
CA SER A 600 8.70 -52.45 29.10
C SER A 600 9.89 -52.18 30.03
N THR A 601 9.74 -52.56 31.29
CA THR A 601 10.84 -52.68 32.26
C THR A 601 11.76 -53.85 31.85
N VAL A 602 13.09 -53.70 31.96
CA VAL A 602 14.02 -54.66 32.62
C VAL A 602 15.51 -54.33 32.34
N GLN A 603 16.25 -54.16 33.44
CA GLN A 603 17.68 -54.42 33.70
C GLN A 603 18.81 -53.81 32.83
N VAL A 604 19.76 -53.22 33.55
CA VAL A 604 21.16 -52.98 33.14
C VAL A 604 21.96 -54.28 33.27
N GLY A 605 22.94 -54.51 32.38
CA GLY A 605 23.96 -55.54 32.54
C GLY A 605 25.14 -55.28 31.61
N ASP A 606 26.31 -54.98 32.18
CA ASP A 606 27.56 -54.77 31.44
C ASP A 606 28.19 -56.12 31.02
N ALA A 607 28.72 -56.18 29.80
CA ALA A 607 29.75 -57.14 29.39
C ALA A 607 30.53 -56.62 28.17
N GLU A 608 31.82 -56.96 28.12
CA GLU A 608 32.83 -56.32 27.26
C GLU A 608 32.87 -56.81 25.80
N GLU A 609 33.51 -55.97 24.97
CA GLU A 609 34.29 -56.25 23.75
C GLU A 609 34.10 -57.56 22.96
N ASN A 610 33.91 -57.40 21.64
CA ASN A 610 34.61 -58.22 20.65
C ASN A 610 34.83 -57.40 19.36
N GLU A 611 36.07 -57.37 18.86
CA GLU A 611 36.37 -56.84 17.53
C GLU A 611 35.91 -57.83 16.45
N SER A 612 35.30 -57.32 15.37
CA SER A 612 35.13 -58.08 14.12
C SER A 612 35.26 -57.13 12.94
N ASP A 613 36.40 -57.20 12.26
CA ASP A 613 36.62 -56.54 10.97
C ASP A 613 35.67 -57.14 9.91
N GLY A 614 35.23 -56.33 8.94
CA GLY A 614 34.17 -56.71 8.01
C GLY A 614 33.61 -55.56 7.15
N LEU A 615 34.17 -55.42 5.95
CA LEU A 615 33.81 -54.40 4.95
C LEU A 615 32.30 -54.35 4.64
N ALA A 616 31.67 -53.17 4.79
CA ALA A 616 30.28 -52.91 4.45
C ALA A 616 30.15 -51.96 3.24
N GLU A 617 30.28 -52.49 2.02
CA GLU A 617 30.22 -51.73 0.76
C GLU A 617 29.07 -52.22 -0.15
N THR A 618 27.82 -52.16 0.34
CA THR A 618 26.64 -52.66 -0.42
C THR A 618 25.33 -51.87 -0.24
N ASP A 619 25.21 -51.00 0.77
CA ASP A 619 23.90 -50.43 1.19
C ASP A 619 23.29 -49.42 0.19
N VAL A 620 24.11 -48.85 -0.70
CA VAL A 620 23.66 -47.86 -1.71
C VAL A 620 22.85 -48.50 -2.84
N LEU A 621 23.08 -49.78 -3.17
CA LEU A 621 22.38 -50.45 -4.26
C LEU A 621 20.94 -50.83 -3.89
N ALA A 622 20.74 -51.37 -2.68
CA ALA A 622 19.44 -51.82 -2.20
C ALA A 622 18.40 -50.69 -2.17
N HIS A 623 18.80 -49.49 -1.72
CA HIS A 623 17.93 -48.31 -1.73
C HIS A 623 17.53 -47.84 -3.14
N LEU A 624 18.38 -48.07 -4.14
CA LEU A 624 18.11 -47.74 -5.54
C LEU A 624 17.12 -48.73 -6.16
N GLU A 625 17.31 -50.04 -5.92
CA GLU A 625 16.39 -51.08 -6.40
C GLU A 625 15.00 -50.94 -5.78
N GLN A 626 14.89 -50.64 -4.48
CA GLN A 626 13.60 -50.43 -3.82
C GLN A 626 12.87 -49.18 -4.37
N SER A 627 13.57 -48.08 -4.64
CA SER A 627 12.95 -46.88 -5.22
C SER A 627 12.43 -47.11 -6.64
N VAL A 628 13.07 -47.97 -7.44
CA VAL A 628 12.60 -48.34 -8.78
C VAL A 628 11.37 -49.26 -8.69
N ALA A 629 11.36 -50.21 -7.75
CA ALA A 629 10.23 -51.11 -7.52
C ALA A 629 8.96 -50.37 -7.07
N GLU A 630 9.09 -49.32 -6.24
CA GLU A 630 7.95 -48.50 -5.80
C GLU A 630 7.36 -47.68 -6.97
N GLN A 631 8.18 -47.06 -7.83
CA GLN A 631 7.67 -46.31 -9.00
C GLN A 631 6.94 -47.20 -10.02
N GLN A 632 7.43 -48.41 -10.30
CA GLN A 632 6.76 -49.34 -11.23
C GLN A 632 5.38 -49.79 -10.71
N ASN A 633 5.15 -49.72 -9.40
CA ASN A 633 3.89 -50.13 -8.77
C ASN A 633 2.82 -49.02 -8.81
N GLU A 634 3.22 -47.74 -8.87
CA GLU A 634 2.29 -46.62 -9.09
C GLU A 634 1.85 -46.53 -10.56
N ASP A 635 2.76 -46.69 -11.52
CA ASP A 635 2.43 -46.71 -12.96
C ASP A 635 1.44 -47.84 -13.32
N ALA A 636 1.59 -49.02 -12.71
CA ALA A 636 0.65 -50.13 -12.90
C ALA A 636 -0.78 -49.79 -12.43
N ARG A 637 -0.93 -49.17 -11.26
CA ARG A 637 -2.23 -48.73 -10.72
C ARG A 637 -2.85 -47.59 -11.51
N ALA A 638 -2.03 -46.69 -12.05
CA ALA A 638 -2.49 -45.61 -12.94
C ALA A 638 -3.01 -46.16 -14.29
N LEU A 639 -2.60 -47.36 -14.70
CA LEU A 639 -3.08 -48.02 -15.91
C LEU A 639 -4.42 -48.76 -15.67
N GLU A 640 -4.55 -49.51 -14.58
CA GLU A 640 -5.79 -50.23 -14.23
C GLU A 640 -6.97 -49.27 -14.03
N ALA A 641 -6.75 -48.13 -13.37
CA ALA A 641 -7.75 -47.10 -13.14
C ALA A 641 -8.27 -46.39 -14.42
N ARG A 642 -7.76 -46.74 -15.61
CA ARG A 642 -8.18 -46.17 -16.91
C ARG A 642 -8.94 -47.14 -17.82
N VAL A 643 -9.19 -48.38 -17.39
CA VAL A 643 -9.84 -49.40 -18.23
C VAL A 643 -11.36 -49.47 -18.03
N ASP A 644 -11.86 -49.18 -16.82
CA ASP A 644 -13.28 -49.39 -16.47
C ASP A 644 -14.25 -48.27 -16.94
N GLU A 645 -13.76 -47.13 -17.46
CA GLU A 645 -14.62 -45.98 -17.81
C GLU A 645 -15.02 -45.89 -19.30
N VAL A 646 -14.92 -46.99 -20.06
CA VAL A 646 -15.29 -47.00 -21.50
C VAL A 646 -16.23 -48.15 -21.88
N HIS A 647 -17.30 -48.40 -21.09
CA HIS A 647 -18.52 -49.06 -21.59
C HIS A 647 -19.75 -48.81 -20.69
N ILE A 648 -20.75 -48.07 -21.21
CA ILE A 648 -22.21 -48.35 -21.19
C ILE A 648 -22.97 -47.09 -21.63
N THR A 649 -23.67 -47.17 -22.78
CA THR A 649 -24.68 -46.18 -23.19
C THR A 649 -25.80 -46.84 -23.99
N SER A 650 -26.97 -47.08 -23.38
CA SER A 650 -28.28 -47.06 -24.08
C SER A 650 -29.47 -47.30 -23.15
N ARG A 651 -30.49 -46.40 -23.22
CA ARG A 651 -31.95 -46.67 -23.12
C ARG A 651 -32.50 -47.19 -21.76
N LEU A 652 -33.73 -46.85 -21.31
CA LEU A 652 -34.84 -45.97 -21.76
C LEU A 652 -35.68 -45.56 -20.50
N GLU A 653 -36.59 -44.57 -20.65
CA GLU A 653 -37.94 -44.38 -20.03
C GLU A 653 -38.27 -45.04 -18.64
N ASP A 654 -38.95 -44.42 -17.65
CA ASP A 654 -40.04 -43.42 -17.67
C ASP A 654 -40.36 -42.85 -16.24
N ASN A 655 -41.28 -41.87 -16.16
CA ASN A 655 -42.17 -41.48 -15.03
C ASN A 655 -41.65 -40.87 -13.69
N LYS A 656 -41.94 -39.56 -13.56
CA LYS A 656 -42.75 -38.89 -12.51
C LYS A 656 -42.27 -38.69 -11.06
N ASP A 657 -42.48 -37.44 -10.62
CA ASP A 657 -42.99 -36.95 -9.32
C ASP A 657 -42.41 -37.50 -8.00
N VAL A 658 -41.83 -36.61 -7.17
CA VAL A 658 -42.48 -36.12 -5.92
C VAL A 658 -41.65 -35.02 -5.22
N ARG A 659 -42.27 -33.82 -5.13
CA ARG A 659 -42.33 -32.87 -4.00
C ARG A 659 -41.14 -32.71 -3.03
N ALA A 660 -40.65 -31.46 -2.91
CA ALA A 660 -39.73 -31.03 -1.85
C ALA A 660 -40.31 -31.12 -0.42
N GLN A 661 -39.44 -31.32 0.58
CA GLN A 661 -39.74 -31.09 2.01
C GLN A 661 -38.63 -30.33 2.73
N LYS A 662 -39.03 -29.38 3.59
CA LYS A 662 -38.17 -28.71 4.57
C LYS A 662 -37.84 -29.65 5.74
N ARG A 663 -36.66 -29.49 6.33
CA ARG A 663 -36.45 -29.53 7.80
C ARG A 663 -35.56 -28.32 8.12
N SER A 664 -35.99 -27.33 8.90
CA SER A 664 -36.50 -27.34 10.29
C SER A 664 -35.37 -27.53 11.29
N ILE A 665 -35.02 -26.41 11.92
CA ILE A 665 -34.28 -26.34 13.18
C ILE A 665 -35.20 -26.87 14.28
N ASP A 666 -34.62 -27.46 15.32
CA ASP A 666 -35.18 -27.41 16.68
C ASP A 666 -34.03 -27.28 17.68
N ALA A 667 -34.30 -26.62 18.80
CA ALA A 667 -33.35 -26.39 19.88
C ALA A 667 -33.77 -27.15 21.15
N LEU A 668 -32.83 -27.41 22.06
CA LEU A 668 -33.14 -28.00 23.36
C LEU A 668 -32.17 -27.47 24.41
N GLU A 669 -32.63 -26.43 25.13
CA GLU A 669 -32.01 -25.97 26.37
C GLU A 669 -32.44 -26.89 27.52
N THR A 670 -31.56 -27.13 28.49
CA THR A 670 -31.94 -27.61 29.83
C THR A 670 -30.90 -27.16 30.84
N GLU A 671 -31.32 -26.39 31.83
CA GLU A 671 -30.47 -25.85 32.91
C GLU A 671 -30.55 -26.70 34.21
N PHE A 672 -29.87 -26.21 35.27
CA PHE A 672 -30.03 -26.51 36.71
C PHE A 672 -29.19 -27.62 37.39
N VAL A 673 -28.07 -27.16 37.97
CA VAL A 673 -27.81 -27.11 39.44
C VAL A 673 -27.20 -28.33 40.19
N SER A 674 -25.87 -28.22 40.40
CA SER A 674 -25.21 -27.96 41.70
C SER A 674 -24.55 -29.08 42.55
N ASP A 675 -23.41 -28.65 43.12
CA ASP A 675 -22.76 -29.00 44.39
C ASP A 675 -21.92 -30.28 44.58
N GLY A 676 -20.92 -30.17 45.48
CA GLY A 676 -20.05 -31.28 45.93
C GLY A 676 -18.54 -31.02 45.82
N ALA A 677 -17.92 -30.47 46.86
CA ALA A 677 -16.48 -30.15 46.90
C ALA A 677 -15.69 -30.95 47.96
N HIS A 678 -14.44 -31.35 47.67
CA HIS A 678 -13.43 -31.71 48.69
C HIS A 678 -11.97 -31.52 48.21
N SER A 679 -11.23 -30.66 48.94
CA SER A 679 -9.91 -30.89 49.59
C SER A 679 -8.98 -32.04 49.14
N THR A 680 -7.63 -31.95 49.14
CA THR A 680 -6.67 -30.84 49.39
C THR A 680 -5.23 -31.30 49.04
N GLY A 681 -4.31 -30.39 48.75
CA GLY A 681 -2.86 -30.64 48.74
C GLY A 681 -2.06 -29.34 48.65
N TYR A 682 -1.07 -29.10 49.52
CA TYR A 682 -0.49 -27.76 49.73
C TYR A 682 0.98 -27.80 50.18
N LEU A 683 1.85 -26.98 49.56
CA LEU A 683 3.13 -26.44 50.06
C LEU A 683 3.83 -25.69 48.89
N GLY A 684 4.41 -24.48 49.02
CA GLY A 684 4.36 -23.50 50.12
C GLY A 684 5.64 -22.64 50.21
N LEU A 685 5.48 -21.35 50.58
CA LEU A 685 6.50 -20.31 50.89
C LEU A 685 7.05 -19.46 49.70
N ARG A 686 7.27 -18.13 49.82
CA ARG A 686 6.57 -17.08 50.63
C ARG A 686 6.96 -15.66 50.16
N GLU A 687 6.07 -14.67 50.33
CA GLU A 687 6.42 -13.23 50.33
C GLU A 687 7.15 -12.81 51.62
N PRO A 688 7.68 -11.56 51.71
CA PRO A 688 6.87 -10.52 52.37
C PRO A 688 6.81 -9.14 51.64
N LYS A 689 6.13 -8.16 52.26
CA LYS A 689 5.44 -7.02 51.62
C LYS A 689 5.37 -5.78 52.56
N LYS A 690 4.91 -4.61 52.05
CA LYS A 690 4.53 -3.34 52.77
C LYS A 690 5.71 -2.43 53.23
N SER A 691 5.57 -1.13 53.55
CA SER A 691 4.41 -0.30 54.01
C SER A 691 4.40 1.17 53.53
N ARG A 692 3.38 1.97 53.92
CA ARG A 692 3.13 3.41 53.60
C ARG A 692 2.56 4.17 54.83
N SER A 693 3.06 5.38 55.13
CA SER A 693 2.50 6.49 55.98
C SER A 693 3.53 7.66 56.00
N GLU A 694 3.21 8.95 55.81
CA GLU A 694 2.64 9.98 56.75
C GLU A 694 3.51 10.25 58.01
N ALA A 695 3.74 11.48 58.53
CA ALA A 695 3.56 12.89 58.07
C ALA A 695 4.26 13.90 59.08
N LEU A 696 4.23 15.23 58.83
CA LEU A 696 4.56 16.38 59.74
C LEU A 696 6.07 16.58 60.11
N SER A 697 6.62 17.76 60.54
CA SER A 697 6.14 19.13 60.86
C SER A 697 7.32 20.20 60.83
N GLU A 698 7.04 21.48 61.15
CA GLU A 698 7.98 22.64 61.41
C GLU A 698 8.65 23.30 60.15
N GLU A 699 8.74 24.63 59.88
CA GLU A 699 8.58 25.93 60.59
C GLU A 699 9.83 26.42 61.39
N VAL A 700 10.15 27.71 61.64
CA VAL A 700 9.48 29.05 61.53
C VAL A 700 10.54 30.15 61.17
N PHE A 701 10.18 31.32 60.57
CA PHE A 701 10.63 32.73 60.87
C PHE A 701 10.65 33.75 59.69
N THR A 702 10.13 34.95 59.96
CA THR A 702 10.24 36.26 59.26
C THR A 702 11.07 37.24 60.16
N PRO A 703 11.25 38.60 60.01
CA PRO A 703 10.41 39.64 59.35
C PRO A 703 11.12 40.92 58.75
N THR A 704 10.31 41.94 58.37
CA THR A 704 10.59 43.42 58.32
C THR A 704 11.71 43.97 57.41
N THR A 705 11.57 45.05 56.60
CA THR A 705 10.43 45.93 56.17
C THR A 705 10.78 46.56 54.78
N GLU A 706 10.45 47.78 54.27
CA GLU A 706 9.79 49.04 54.71
C GLU A 706 9.30 49.88 53.50
N ASP A 707 8.12 50.54 53.63
CA ASP A 707 7.69 51.92 53.26
C ASP A 707 8.21 52.71 52.02
N THR A 708 7.42 53.61 51.36
CA THR A 708 6.03 54.11 51.57
C THR A 708 5.36 54.68 50.29
N HIS A 709 4.01 54.58 50.20
CA HIS A 709 2.99 55.55 49.67
C HIS A 709 3.11 56.22 48.27
N THR A 710 2.06 56.68 47.56
CA THR A 710 0.56 56.68 47.64
C THR A 710 0.00 56.89 46.20
N GLY A 711 -1.29 56.66 45.85
CA GLY A 711 -2.48 56.25 46.60
C GLY A 711 -3.71 55.97 45.70
N ARG A 712 -4.85 55.59 46.30
CA ARG A 712 -6.14 55.16 45.67
C ARG A 712 -7.27 56.19 45.99
N PRO A 713 -8.53 56.09 45.47
CA PRO A 713 -9.57 55.13 45.96
C PRO A 713 -10.51 54.55 44.83
N SER A 714 -10.91 53.26 44.84
CA SER A 714 -12.16 52.63 45.38
C SER A 714 -13.38 52.66 44.43
N GLU A 715 -14.32 51.70 44.35
CA GLU A 715 -14.48 50.30 44.88
C GLU A 715 -15.25 49.48 43.78
N VAL A 716 -16.05 48.38 43.86
CA VAL A 716 -16.78 47.52 44.84
C VAL A 716 -16.79 46.09 44.19
N ASP A 717 -16.43 44.96 44.81
CA ASP A 717 -17.20 43.99 45.66
C ASP A 717 -18.63 43.59 45.19
N ALA A 718 -19.19 42.37 45.35
CA ALA A 718 -18.77 40.97 45.68
C ALA A 718 -20.01 40.03 45.39
N ASP A 719 -20.11 38.69 45.49
CA ASP A 719 -19.26 37.52 45.87
C ASP A 719 -19.86 36.22 45.19
N THR A 720 -19.21 35.04 45.06
CA THR A 720 -19.15 33.82 45.96
C THR A 720 -20.51 33.32 46.53
N GLU A 721 -20.87 32.03 46.66
CA GLU A 721 -20.19 30.70 46.54
C GLU A 721 -20.79 29.82 45.37
N HIS A 722 -21.02 28.49 45.30
CA HIS A 722 -20.97 27.29 46.18
C HIS A 722 -20.70 25.97 45.35
N LEU A 723 -20.74 24.77 45.96
CA LEU A 723 -20.52 23.44 45.32
C LEU A 723 -21.75 22.52 45.16
N GLY A 724 -21.64 21.53 44.24
CA GLY A 724 -22.51 20.34 44.18
C GLY A 724 -21.95 19.24 43.26
N ARG A 725 -21.92 17.96 43.70
CA ARG A 725 -21.30 16.83 42.98
C ARG A 725 -22.09 15.53 43.19
N LEU A 726 -22.42 14.79 42.11
CA LEU A 726 -22.71 13.35 42.16
C LEU A 726 -22.66 12.71 40.75
N ASN A 727 -22.68 11.37 40.67
CA ASN A 727 -22.40 10.58 39.47
C ASN A 727 -23.14 9.23 39.49
N THR A 728 -23.92 8.92 38.44
CA THR A 728 -24.41 7.56 38.14
C THR A 728 -24.87 7.40 36.68
N GLN A 729 -24.55 6.25 36.08
CA GLN A 729 -25.09 5.68 34.83
C GLN A 729 -26.07 4.52 35.18
N PRO A 730 -26.70 3.79 34.23
CA PRO A 730 -27.31 4.12 32.92
C PRO A 730 -28.83 3.70 32.94
N PRO A 731 -29.59 3.41 31.84
CA PRO A 731 -29.41 2.21 30.97
C PRO A 731 -29.95 2.24 29.50
N LEU A 732 -29.67 1.14 28.78
CA LEU A 732 -30.40 0.42 27.69
C LEU A 732 -31.51 1.05 26.80
N TRP A 733 -31.22 1.01 25.48
CA TRP A 733 -31.89 0.24 24.38
C TRP A 733 -33.20 0.67 23.68
N GLN A 734 -33.15 0.44 22.34
CA GLN A 734 -34.17 -0.03 21.37
C GLN A 734 -35.55 0.68 21.32
N ALA A 735 -35.95 1.33 20.22
CA ALA A 735 -36.11 0.88 18.81
C ALA A 735 -37.44 0.16 18.52
N GLN A 736 -38.32 0.80 17.76
CA GLN A 736 -39.47 0.18 17.10
C GLN A 736 -39.77 0.87 15.75
N GLY A 737 -40.38 0.09 14.86
CA GLY A 737 -40.65 0.44 13.46
C GLY A 737 -42.09 0.94 13.20
N PRO A 738 -42.56 0.88 11.94
CA PRO A 738 -43.46 1.89 11.40
C PRO A 738 -44.92 1.45 11.22
N GLU A 739 -45.82 2.42 11.14
CA GLU A 739 -47.15 2.27 10.54
C GLU A 739 -47.42 3.35 9.48
N SER A 740 -48.21 3.00 8.47
CA SER A 740 -48.67 3.90 7.39
C SER A 740 -50.12 4.30 7.63
N PRO A 741 -50.64 5.34 6.94
CA PRO A 741 -51.83 5.07 6.13
C PRO A 741 -51.90 5.75 4.74
N SER A 742 -52.60 5.04 3.87
CA SER A 742 -53.16 5.35 2.54
C SER A 742 -53.58 6.80 2.17
N TYR A 743 -53.24 7.19 0.92
CA TYR A 743 -54.14 7.38 -0.27
C TYR A 743 -55.62 7.85 -0.06
N PRO A 744 -56.27 8.59 -1.01
CA PRO A 744 -56.26 8.25 -2.46
C PRO A 744 -56.54 9.37 -3.53
N VAL A 745 -56.64 8.96 -4.81
CA VAL A 745 -57.44 9.56 -5.95
C VAL A 745 -56.96 10.94 -6.48
N SER A 746 -56.25 11.03 -7.62
CA SER A 746 -56.75 11.07 -9.04
C SER A 746 -56.86 12.52 -9.59
N ASP A 747 -56.73 12.86 -10.88
CA ASP A 747 -56.43 12.06 -12.09
C ASP A 747 -55.87 12.93 -13.28
N THR A 748 -55.66 12.29 -14.43
CA THR A 748 -55.67 12.84 -15.82
C THR A 748 -54.45 13.57 -16.46
N THR A 749 -54.08 13.04 -17.65
CA THR A 749 -53.55 13.70 -18.88
C THR A 749 -52.17 14.39 -18.93
N ALA A 750 -51.26 13.71 -19.66
CA ALA A 750 -50.32 14.31 -20.64
C ALA A 750 -51.07 14.57 -21.99
N PRO A 751 -50.46 14.88 -23.17
CA PRO A 751 -49.03 15.08 -23.50
C PRO A 751 -48.68 16.23 -24.49
N LYS A 752 -47.37 16.47 -24.74
CA LYS A 752 -46.68 16.71 -26.05
C LYS A 752 -45.50 17.71 -25.98
N GLN A 753 -44.55 17.50 -26.91
CA GLN A 753 -43.38 18.32 -27.26
C GLN A 753 -43.69 19.16 -28.54
N PRO A 754 -42.69 19.73 -29.26
CA PRO A 754 -41.80 20.87 -29.02
C PRO A 754 -42.15 21.96 -30.09
N PRO A 755 -41.26 22.70 -30.82
CA PRO A 755 -39.84 23.10 -30.67
C PRO A 755 -39.58 24.62 -30.90
N GLN A 756 -38.31 25.01 -31.14
CA GLN A 756 -37.83 26.26 -31.78
C GLN A 756 -38.00 27.57 -30.97
N ASP A 757 -37.20 28.63 -31.16
CA ASP A 757 -35.86 28.79 -31.77
C ASP A 757 -35.20 30.10 -31.24
N ASP A 758 -33.93 30.34 -31.62
CA ASP A 758 -33.24 31.63 -31.75
C ASP A 758 -33.23 32.67 -30.60
N SER A 759 -32.02 33.04 -30.17
CA SER A 759 -31.42 34.39 -30.38
C SER A 759 -30.47 34.82 -29.26
N ASP A 760 -29.40 35.52 -29.64
CA ASP A 760 -28.57 36.30 -28.71
C ASP A 760 -29.38 37.42 -28.04
N SER A 761 -29.08 37.70 -26.77
CA SER A 761 -28.92 39.08 -26.28
C SER A 761 -27.98 39.09 -25.08
N ASP A 762 -26.97 39.96 -25.14
CA ASP A 762 -26.13 40.36 -24.00
C ASP A 762 -26.76 41.60 -23.37
N ASP A 763 -26.99 41.62 -22.06
CA ASP A 763 -26.80 42.83 -21.24
C ASP A 763 -26.77 42.51 -19.73
N SER A 764 -26.30 43.48 -18.93
CA SER A 764 -26.14 43.38 -17.48
C SER A 764 -27.21 44.15 -16.72
N GLU A 765 -27.92 43.51 -15.80
CA GLU A 765 -28.83 44.21 -14.87
C GLU A 765 -28.46 43.94 -13.39
N ILE A 766 -28.44 45.01 -12.60
CA ILE A 766 -28.05 45.02 -11.19
C ILE A 766 -29.31 45.07 -10.33
N PRO A 767 -29.50 44.17 -9.35
CA PRO A 767 -30.65 44.25 -8.45
C PRO A 767 -30.66 45.55 -7.63
N THR A 768 -31.71 46.35 -7.79
CA THR A 768 -31.99 47.54 -6.99
C THR A 768 -32.25 47.17 -5.53
N ILE A 769 -31.77 47.99 -4.60
CA ILE A 769 -32.03 47.85 -3.16
C ILE A 769 -33.35 48.57 -2.83
N ASP A 770 -34.26 47.88 -2.13
CA ASP A 770 -35.54 48.42 -1.66
C ASP A 770 -35.39 48.91 -0.19
N PRO A 771 -35.63 50.19 0.13
CA PRO A 771 -35.28 50.76 1.44
C PRO A 771 -36.49 51.16 2.32
N GLU A 772 -37.56 50.36 2.38
CA GLU A 772 -38.69 50.59 3.28
C GLU A 772 -38.95 49.41 4.23
N LEU A 773 -38.55 49.55 5.50
CA LEU A 773 -39.46 49.45 6.66
C LEU A 773 -38.69 49.79 7.95
N ASP A 774 -38.96 51.00 8.46
CA ASP A 774 -38.37 51.59 9.65
C ASP A 774 -39.51 51.82 10.67
N THR A 775 -39.50 51.07 11.78
CA THR A 775 -40.45 51.24 12.90
C THR A 775 -39.80 50.78 14.21
N ASP A 776 -39.25 51.73 14.97
CA ASP A 776 -39.06 51.58 16.41
C ASP A 776 -40.42 51.58 17.12
N GLU A 777 -40.58 50.77 18.17
CA GLU A 777 -41.47 51.08 19.31
C GLU A 777 -41.10 50.17 20.52
N ASP A 778 -40.76 50.80 21.65
CA ASP A 778 -40.50 50.17 22.96
C ASP A 778 -41.82 50.07 23.80
N GLU A 779 -41.72 49.76 25.11
CA GLU A 779 -42.79 49.72 26.13
C GLU A 779 -43.76 48.49 26.08
N GLU A 780 -44.24 47.89 27.19
CA GLU A 780 -43.77 47.87 28.59
C GLU A 780 -44.36 46.64 29.35
N MET A 781 -43.88 46.39 30.58
CA MET A 781 -44.52 45.66 31.71
C MET A 781 -45.36 44.37 31.47
N LEU A 782 -44.88 43.23 31.99
CA LEU A 782 -45.33 42.68 33.31
C LEU A 782 -44.52 41.47 33.79
#